data_AF-A0A1H8CFF3-F1
#
_entry.id   AF-A0A1H8CFF3-F1
#
_cell.length_a   1.000
_cell.length_b   1.000
_cell.length_c   1.000
_cell.angle_alpha   90.00
_cell.angle_beta   90.00
_cell.angle_gamma   90.00
#
_symmetry.space_group_name_H-M   'P 1'
#
loop_
_entity.id
_entity.type
_entity.pdbx_description
1 polymer ?
#
loop_
_entity_poly.entity_id
_entity_poly.type
_entity_poly.pdbx_seq_one_letter_code
_entity_poly.pdbx_strand_id
1 'polypeptide(L)'
;MKNLMKTNMMNNSKITKYQSFFADQVKEAIDEQQKINRTQMRNLFKTDDLSLAYVDRVDNETGMVILKCPRRMAPRLKVQRSLVVIKKEAKQQLGDHPTEWTCKWEDYARNPDYHSPETDCTPMYFVSGSDSGYDYVACSGISSSLYDLFLKTTSKGKSLSVLVYSPFPPLDYFKNMSKYMDLYPENKELYIEPTLNYEDWKPEELAFDESNPSGISDTILGTLEKDDVCIVQGPPGTGKSYTIATIIASYLKQNKQVCVTTMANKGLIELIKQKPLNEFAKKGCIYKTNLSVDERKQTSGIKNASTDLKIADGELLCATNYQLSSVFSDKKSSLYGLPSYDLIVIEEASQAFLTAIAAFKQLGNKCLIVGDPMQLPPIVKLDNPLYNSWNVNTQVEGLKTFALGTNIKSYRIVTTFRLTQRSAALTKVFYGNRFVSVKQNYLDFSLTKSNLFPSEGGVLFCCTGDVRNGAYSQKADAIISSVIEILNQSYPERSLAIITPFRDSVKELQKRFARPDLSLDITIETIDRIQGMTVDYAILYIPARNAAFALEERRFNVATSRSLSTTLIISDLPTKDFHSVPPSVIRFINECDDIDATGQVHRKRIHEVPLDIESISTNASTVKPTISVKVVGKIDLSKFECPKKELAANKKNYYIIDTNVFVDCPDVISKVDKKYPVILSAKVTDELDKMKIKLDEQKKKNAEKALWQLNNEKAHEIIYEFADTSLLPEDFDKRSPDNMILSVALKYREDNPIMLTSDNGLQLKCKIFNIATVSLRNFLKR
;
A
#
# COMPACT_ATOMS: atom_id res chain seq x y z
N MET A 1 10.06 -3.51 -42.07
CA MET A 1 11.30 -2.86 -41.58
C MET A 1 11.04 -1.56 -40.80
N LYS A 2 10.39 -0.53 -41.37
CA LYS A 2 10.11 0.74 -40.66
C LYS A 2 9.27 0.59 -39.38
N ASN A 3 8.24 -0.27 -39.37
CA ASN A 3 7.44 -0.54 -38.17
C ASN A 3 8.24 -1.29 -37.09
N LEU A 4 9.13 -2.21 -37.48
CA LEU A 4 10.00 -2.93 -36.55
C LEU A 4 11.01 -1.99 -35.87
N MET A 5 11.61 -1.08 -36.63
CA MET A 5 12.52 -0.05 -36.09
C MET A 5 11.80 0.93 -35.14
N LYS A 6 10.55 1.30 -35.45
CA LYS A 6 9.76 2.22 -34.62
C LYS A 6 9.34 1.56 -33.29
N THR A 7 8.98 0.28 -33.32
CA THR A 7 8.68 -0.52 -32.12
C THR A 7 9.94 -0.74 -31.27
N ASN A 8 11.09 -1.07 -31.87
CA ASN A 8 12.34 -1.23 -31.13
C ASN A 8 12.83 0.08 -30.50
N MET A 9 12.67 1.24 -31.17
CA MET A 9 12.98 2.54 -30.56
C MET A 9 12.05 2.90 -29.40
N MET A 10 10.75 2.63 -29.52
CA MET A 10 9.78 2.89 -28.43
C MET A 10 9.99 1.97 -27.23
N ASN A 11 10.26 0.69 -27.46
CA ASN A 11 10.58 -0.27 -26.40
C ASN A 11 11.87 0.12 -25.66
N ASN A 12 12.92 0.47 -26.39
CA ASN A 12 14.17 0.91 -25.79
C ASN A 12 13.99 2.21 -24.96
N SER A 13 13.07 3.09 -25.37
CA SER A 13 12.69 4.28 -24.59
C SER A 13 11.98 3.94 -23.27
N LYS A 14 11.10 2.93 -23.24
CA LYS A 14 10.37 2.53 -22.02
C LYS A 14 11.29 1.91 -20.98
N ILE A 15 12.16 0.97 -21.37
CA ILE A 15 13.17 0.39 -20.46
C ILE A 15 14.05 1.49 -19.87
N THR A 16 14.56 2.40 -20.72
CA THR A 16 15.42 3.50 -20.25
C THR A 16 14.72 4.37 -19.19
N LYS A 17 13.41 4.64 -19.35
CA LYS A 17 12.62 5.38 -18.36
C LYS A 17 12.46 4.62 -17.04
N TYR A 18 12.22 3.31 -17.08
CA TYR A 18 12.14 2.49 -15.87
C TYR A 18 13.49 2.34 -15.16
N GLN A 19 14.59 2.22 -15.90
CA GLN A 19 15.94 2.26 -15.36
C GLN A 19 16.24 3.60 -14.70
N SER A 20 15.79 4.71 -15.32
CA SER A 20 15.91 6.06 -14.74
C SER A 20 15.12 6.16 -13.43
N PHE A 21 13.90 5.60 -13.36
CA PHE A 21 13.14 5.50 -12.13
C PHE A 21 13.88 4.74 -11.03
N PHE A 22 14.44 3.56 -11.31
CA PHE A 22 15.22 2.82 -10.31
C PHE A 22 16.50 3.54 -9.91
N ALA A 23 17.17 4.23 -10.85
CA ALA A 23 18.33 5.06 -10.56
C ALA A 23 17.97 6.23 -9.63
N ASP A 24 16.81 6.87 -9.83
CA ASP A 24 16.30 7.93 -8.95
C ASP A 24 16.04 7.37 -7.53
N GLN A 25 15.43 6.19 -7.40
CA GLN A 25 15.23 5.54 -6.08
C GLN A 25 16.57 5.25 -5.37
N VAL A 26 17.57 4.77 -6.12
CA VAL A 26 18.92 4.52 -5.59
C VAL A 26 19.58 5.82 -5.13
N LYS A 27 19.55 6.86 -5.98
CA LYS A 27 20.15 8.16 -5.69
C LYS A 27 19.53 8.77 -4.44
N GLU A 28 18.21 8.77 -4.35
CA GLU A 28 17.50 9.36 -3.24
C GLU A 28 17.79 8.68 -1.90
N ALA A 29 17.85 7.35 -1.88
CA ALA A 29 18.24 6.60 -0.70
C ALA A 29 19.71 6.86 -0.29
N ILE A 30 20.61 7.03 -1.26
CA ILE A 30 22.00 7.45 -1.01
C ILE A 30 22.02 8.86 -0.42
N ASP A 31 21.28 9.81 -0.97
CA ASP A 31 21.26 11.20 -0.52
C ASP A 31 20.70 11.33 0.91
N GLU A 32 19.68 10.55 1.27
CA GLU A 32 19.19 10.45 2.65
C GLU A 32 20.24 9.88 3.59
N GLN A 33 20.91 8.80 3.19
CA GLN A 33 21.97 8.20 4.01
C GLN A 33 23.18 9.12 4.12
N GLN A 34 23.52 9.90 3.10
CA GLN A 34 24.62 10.87 3.15
C GLN A 34 24.40 11.92 4.24
N LYS A 35 23.15 12.30 4.52
CA LYS A 35 22.84 13.21 5.64
C LYS A 35 23.22 12.59 6.99
N ILE A 36 22.89 11.31 7.19
CA ILE A 36 23.25 10.56 8.40
C ILE A 36 24.78 10.37 8.47
N ASN A 37 25.39 9.90 7.37
CA ASN A 37 26.81 9.61 7.25
C ASN A 37 27.70 10.82 7.60
N ARG A 38 27.31 12.02 7.16
CA ARG A 38 28.07 13.26 7.42
C ARG A 38 27.80 13.86 8.80
N THR A 39 26.80 13.36 9.53
CA THR A 39 26.44 13.85 10.86
C THR A 39 27.37 13.23 11.91
N GLN A 40 27.74 14.03 12.91
CA GLN A 40 28.54 13.56 14.05
C GLN A 40 27.74 12.55 14.88
N MET A 41 28.40 11.48 15.35
CA MET A 41 27.73 10.42 16.12
C MET A 41 26.98 10.95 17.34
N ARG A 42 27.56 11.88 18.11
CA ARG A 42 26.89 12.55 19.25
C ARG A 42 25.54 13.18 18.91
N ASN A 43 25.34 13.64 17.68
CA ASN A 43 24.08 14.24 17.24
C ASN A 43 23.09 13.15 16.83
N LEU A 44 23.57 12.05 16.23
CA LEU A 44 22.72 10.92 15.86
C LEU A 44 22.12 10.20 17.07
N PHE A 45 22.81 10.18 18.21
CA PHE A 45 22.23 9.71 19.47
C PHE A 45 21.11 10.62 19.99
N LYS A 46 21.15 11.93 19.68
CA LYS A 46 20.10 12.88 20.09
C LYS A 46 18.87 12.82 19.18
N THR A 47 19.02 12.34 17.96
CA THR A 47 17.94 12.21 16.97
C THR A 47 17.35 10.79 16.91
N ASP A 48 17.79 9.88 17.79
CA ASP A 48 17.42 8.46 17.82
C ASP A 48 17.77 7.67 16.55
N ASP A 49 18.72 8.18 15.75
CA ASP A 49 19.26 7.48 14.58
C ASP A 49 20.30 6.43 15.00
N LEU A 50 20.99 6.68 16.11
CA LEU A 50 21.85 5.72 16.82
C LEU A 50 21.33 5.49 18.24
N SER A 51 21.32 4.23 18.67
CA SER A 51 21.05 3.81 20.03
C SER A 51 22.29 3.11 20.60
N LEU A 52 22.75 3.54 21.77
CA LEU A 52 23.77 2.82 22.54
C LEU A 52 23.08 1.78 23.42
N ALA A 53 23.57 0.55 23.41
CA ALA A 53 23.10 -0.48 24.30
C ALA A 53 24.24 -1.39 24.79
N TYR A 54 23.93 -2.21 25.77
CA TYR A 54 24.86 -3.15 26.39
C TYR A 54 24.23 -4.54 26.37
N VAL A 55 24.99 -5.55 25.96
CA VAL A 55 24.51 -6.94 25.99
C VAL A 55 24.45 -7.39 27.44
N ASP A 56 23.23 -7.58 27.96
CA ASP A 56 22.99 -7.97 29.35
C ASP A 56 23.09 -9.49 29.52
N ARG A 57 22.22 -10.22 28.80
CA ARG A 57 22.16 -11.67 28.83
C ARG A 57 21.63 -12.24 27.52
N VAL A 58 21.79 -13.54 27.34
CA VAL A 58 21.26 -14.28 26.21
C VAL A 58 20.23 -15.28 26.72
N ASP A 59 19.07 -15.33 26.07
CA ASP A 59 18.04 -16.32 26.33
C ASP A 59 18.29 -17.55 25.43
N ASN A 60 18.64 -18.66 26.07
CA ASN A 60 18.95 -19.92 25.41
C ASN A 60 17.70 -20.69 24.99
N GLU A 61 16.52 -20.40 25.51
CA GLU A 61 15.29 -21.06 25.10
C GLU A 61 14.73 -20.38 23.85
N THR A 62 14.60 -19.06 23.89
CA THR A 62 14.01 -18.30 22.78
C THR A 62 15.02 -17.97 21.68
N GLY A 63 16.32 -17.92 22.00
CA GLY A 63 17.34 -17.45 21.06
C GLY A 63 17.41 -15.92 20.95
N MET A 64 16.71 -15.20 21.83
CA MET A 64 16.78 -13.75 21.90
C MET A 64 17.97 -13.27 22.72
N VAL A 65 18.41 -12.05 22.43
CA VAL A 65 19.46 -11.35 23.19
C VAL A 65 18.85 -10.16 23.89
N ILE A 66 19.10 -10.04 25.19
CA ILE A 66 18.56 -8.95 25.99
C ILE A 66 19.59 -7.81 25.99
N LEU A 67 19.17 -6.67 25.47
CA LEU A 67 19.95 -5.44 25.45
C LEU A 67 19.50 -4.51 26.58
N LYS A 68 20.45 -4.09 27.42
CA LYS A 68 20.29 -3.04 28.41
C LYS A 68 20.60 -1.68 27.75
N CYS A 69 19.58 -0.86 27.55
CA CYS A 69 19.67 0.45 26.89
C CYS A 69 19.54 1.56 27.94
N PRO A 70 20.39 2.61 27.94
CA PRO A 70 20.15 3.78 28.80
C PRO A 70 18.73 4.31 28.59
N ARG A 71 18.10 4.79 29.67
CA ARG A 71 16.69 5.21 29.61
C ARG A 71 16.43 6.21 28.48
N ARG A 72 15.37 5.97 27.70
CA ARG A 72 14.98 6.73 26.49
C ARG A 72 15.90 6.54 25.26
N MET A 73 16.93 5.70 25.33
CA MET A 73 17.75 5.34 24.17
C MET A 73 17.37 3.98 23.57
N ALA A 74 16.37 3.30 24.15
CA ALA A 74 15.90 2.03 23.64
C ALA A 74 15.42 2.19 22.17
N PRO A 75 15.87 1.30 21.27
CA PRO A 75 15.42 1.34 19.89
C PRO A 75 13.92 1.00 19.82
N ARG A 76 13.25 1.52 18.79
CA ARG A 76 11.82 1.22 18.56
C ARG A 76 11.59 -0.28 18.42
N LEU A 77 10.54 -0.78 19.09
CA LEU A 77 10.11 -2.17 19.02
C LEU A 77 9.52 -2.53 17.66
N LYS A 78 9.60 -3.81 17.31
CA LYS A 78 9.06 -4.50 16.13
C LYS A 78 9.48 -3.86 14.80
N VAL A 79 10.62 -3.16 14.80
CA VAL A 79 11.26 -2.58 13.61
C VAL A 79 12.64 -3.18 13.46
N GLN A 80 12.95 -3.73 12.29
CA GLN A 80 14.28 -4.25 11.99
C GLN A 80 15.33 -3.13 12.11
N ARG A 81 16.41 -3.43 12.83
CA ARG A 81 17.59 -2.59 13.04
C ARG A 81 18.85 -3.36 12.63
N SER A 82 19.93 -2.63 12.44
CA SER A 82 21.29 -3.13 12.40
C SER A 82 21.93 -3.05 13.78
N LEU A 83 22.80 -4.00 14.09
CA LEU A 83 23.58 -4.04 15.32
C LEU A 83 25.05 -4.31 15.01
N VAL A 84 25.94 -3.55 15.68
CA VAL A 84 27.38 -3.79 15.68
C VAL A 84 27.93 -3.76 17.09
N VAL A 85 28.96 -4.56 17.36
CA VAL A 85 29.72 -4.52 18.62
C VAL A 85 30.80 -3.45 18.50
N ILE A 86 30.88 -2.56 19.50
CA ILE A 86 31.96 -1.57 19.60
C ILE A 86 33.24 -2.27 20.04
N LYS A 87 34.29 -2.21 19.22
CA LYS A 87 35.61 -2.77 19.54
C LYS A 87 36.39 -1.87 20.49
N LYS A 88 37.43 -2.44 21.12
CA LYS A 88 38.24 -1.74 22.13
C LYS A 88 39.03 -0.58 21.50
N GLU A 89 39.50 -0.78 20.28
CA GLU A 89 40.28 0.15 19.48
C GLU A 89 39.48 1.45 19.22
N ALA A 90 38.16 1.36 19.01
CA ALA A 90 37.31 2.54 18.89
C ALA A 90 37.33 3.39 20.17
N LYS A 91 37.19 2.76 21.35
CA LYS A 91 37.22 3.47 22.64
C LYS A 91 38.59 4.09 22.91
N GLN A 92 39.67 3.40 22.55
CA GLN A 92 41.04 3.92 22.70
C GLN A 92 41.30 5.16 21.85
N GLN A 93 40.74 5.24 20.64
CA GLN A 93 40.98 6.35 19.72
C GLN A 93 39.97 7.49 19.84
N LEU A 94 38.70 7.19 20.15
CA LEU A 94 37.59 8.15 20.17
C LEU A 94 37.16 8.54 21.59
N GLY A 95 37.65 7.85 22.62
CA GLY A 95 37.31 8.05 24.03
C GLY A 95 36.30 7.02 24.55
N ASP A 96 36.16 6.95 25.89
CA ASP A 96 35.38 5.91 26.57
C ASP A 96 33.85 6.10 26.52
N HIS A 97 33.38 7.27 26.07
CA HIS A 97 31.96 7.64 26.04
C HIS A 97 31.43 7.76 24.60
N PRO A 98 30.84 6.69 24.02
CA PRO A 98 30.35 6.70 22.63
C PRO A 98 29.36 7.82 22.31
N THR A 99 28.53 8.20 23.27
CA THR A 99 27.52 9.26 23.11
C THR A 99 28.12 10.65 22.91
N GLU A 100 29.41 10.84 23.21
CA GLU A 100 30.12 12.12 23.08
C GLU A 100 31.01 12.18 21.84
N TRP A 101 31.15 11.07 21.11
CA TRP A 101 32.03 10.99 19.94
C TRP A 101 31.63 12.01 18.86
N THR A 102 32.63 12.81 18.46
CA THR A 102 32.49 13.88 17.47
C THR A 102 32.84 13.46 16.05
N CYS A 103 33.38 12.24 15.87
CA CYS A 103 33.61 11.67 14.55
C CYS A 103 32.28 11.53 13.78
N LYS A 104 32.36 11.59 12.46
CA LYS A 104 31.19 11.35 11.61
C LYS A 104 30.87 9.87 11.57
N TRP A 105 29.59 9.55 11.34
CA TRP A 105 29.17 8.15 11.20
C TRP A 105 29.91 7.43 10.07
N GLU A 106 30.17 8.11 8.95
CA GLU A 106 30.91 7.50 7.82
C GLU A 106 32.35 7.11 8.17
N ASP A 107 33.03 7.90 9.00
CA ASP A 107 34.40 7.64 9.42
C ASP A 107 34.43 6.44 10.37
N TYR A 108 33.42 6.34 11.24
CA TYR A 108 33.25 5.20 12.13
C TYR A 108 32.96 3.90 11.36
N ALA A 109 31.94 3.93 10.48
CA ALA A 109 31.45 2.76 9.76
C ALA A 109 32.43 2.23 8.70
N ARG A 110 33.35 3.08 8.19
CA ARG A 110 34.40 2.66 7.24
C ARG A 110 35.57 1.97 7.94
N ASN A 111 35.76 2.17 9.25
CA ASN A 111 36.90 1.63 9.96
C ASN A 111 36.57 0.25 10.56
N PRO A 112 37.04 -0.86 9.95
CA PRO A 112 36.72 -2.20 10.44
C PRO A 112 37.32 -2.49 11.81
N ASP A 113 38.30 -1.72 12.29
CA ASP A 113 38.88 -1.87 13.62
C ASP A 113 37.97 -1.29 14.72
N TYR A 114 36.97 -0.49 14.36
CA TYR A 114 36.09 0.14 15.34
C TYR A 114 34.88 -0.71 15.73
N HIS A 115 34.47 -1.65 14.88
CA HIS A 115 33.28 -2.43 15.11
C HIS A 115 33.36 -3.87 14.59
N SER A 116 32.47 -4.73 15.06
CA SER A 116 32.24 -6.05 14.45
C SER A 116 31.56 -5.92 13.09
N PRO A 117 31.51 -7.00 12.29
CA PRO A 117 30.54 -7.10 11.21
C PRO A 117 29.12 -6.79 11.70
N GLU A 118 28.32 -6.20 10.82
CA GLU A 118 26.90 -5.88 11.06
C GLU A 118 26.06 -7.16 11.12
N THR A 119 25.03 -7.15 11.96
CA THR A 119 23.95 -8.14 11.97
C THR A 119 22.59 -7.46 12.07
N ASP A 120 21.56 -8.14 11.57
CA ASP A 120 20.19 -7.76 11.86
C ASP A 120 19.88 -7.91 13.37
N CYS A 121 19.00 -7.04 13.85
CA CYS A 121 18.51 -7.02 15.22
C CYS A 121 17.10 -6.40 15.22
N THR A 122 16.08 -7.14 15.63
CA THR A 122 14.72 -6.62 15.78
C THR A 122 14.37 -6.56 17.26
N PRO A 123 14.26 -5.36 17.87
CA PRO A 123 13.82 -5.23 19.25
C PRO A 123 12.35 -5.65 19.34
N MET A 124 11.99 -6.62 20.17
CA MET A 124 10.67 -7.26 20.17
C MET A 124 9.74 -6.70 21.23
N TYR A 125 10.18 -6.73 22.49
CA TYR A 125 9.43 -6.27 23.65
C TYR A 125 10.39 -5.87 24.79
N PHE A 126 9.88 -5.06 25.71
CA PHE A 126 10.59 -4.76 26.94
C PHE A 126 10.54 -5.94 27.91
N VAL A 127 11.59 -6.13 28.69
CA VAL A 127 11.67 -7.14 29.74
C VAL A 127 12.00 -6.49 31.08
N SER A 128 11.64 -7.14 32.19
CA SER A 128 12.02 -6.65 33.52
C SER A 128 13.53 -6.60 33.66
N GLY A 129 14.00 -5.46 34.20
CA GLY A 129 15.39 -5.14 34.41
C GLY A 129 15.76 -5.05 35.88
N SER A 130 17.04 -5.18 36.18
CA SER A 130 17.59 -5.02 37.54
C SER A 130 17.93 -3.56 37.90
N ASP A 131 17.97 -2.66 36.90
CA ASP A 131 18.48 -1.30 37.04
C ASP A 131 17.46 -0.30 36.49
N SER A 132 16.94 0.57 37.35
CA SER A 132 15.89 1.55 37.00
C SER A 132 16.38 2.68 36.07
N GLY A 133 17.71 2.82 35.89
CA GLY A 133 18.31 3.74 34.93
C GLY A 133 18.30 3.26 33.48
N TYR A 134 17.83 2.03 33.23
CA TYR A 134 17.91 1.39 31.92
C TYR A 134 16.61 0.71 31.52
N ASP A 135 16.36 0.71 30.21
CA ASP A 135 15.31 -0.06 29.56
C ASP A 135 15.92 -1.36 29.02
N TYR A 136 15.32 -2.51 29.34
CA TYR A 136 15.81 -3.81 28.89
C TYR A 136 14.93 -4.30 27.75
N VAL A 137 15.53 -4.67 26.63
CA VAL A 137 14.81 -4.99 25.40
C VAL A 137 15.26 -6.35 24.87
N ALA A 138 14.32 -7.27 24.71
CA ALA A 138 14.57 -8.56 24.06
C ALA A 138 14.67 -8.35 22.55
N CYS A 139 15.74 -8.83 21.93
CA CYS A 139 16.03 -8.63 20.51
C CYS A 139 16.18 -9.97 19.77
N SER A 140 15.59 -10.06 18.58
CA SER A 140 15.66 -11.21 17.67
C SER A 140 16.43 -10.88 16.38
N GLY A 141 16.62 -11.84 15.47
CA GLY A 141 17.25 -11.61 14.16
C GLY A 141 18.78 -11.67 14.15
N ILE A 142 19.41 -11.98 15.28
CA ILE A 142 20.86 -11.97 15.43
C ILE A 142 21.49 -13.21 14.77
N SER A 143 22.58 -12.99 14.04
CA SER A 143 23.37 -14.05 13.39
C SER A 143 23.99 -15.02 14.39
N SER A 144 24.21 -16.28 13.95
CA SER A 144 24.80 -17.31 14.82
C SER A 144 26.18 -16.92 15.37
N SER A 145 27.04 -16.32 14.55
CA SER A 145 28.39 -15.91 14.98
C SER A 145 28.39 -14.88 16.09
N LEU A 146 27.50 -13.88 16.03
CA LEU A 146 27.40 -12.87 17.09
C LEU A 146 26.62 -13.37 18.31
N TYR A 147 25.60 -14.22 18.10
CA TYR A 147 24.90 -14.88 19.19
C TYR A 147 25.86 -15.70 20.06
N ASP A 148 26.73 -16.52 19.45
CA ASP A 148 27.73 -17.31 20.16
C ASP A 148 28.74 -16.44 20.92
N LEU A 149 29.15 -15.31 20.33
CA LEU A 149 30.00 -14.32 20.99
C LEU A 149 29.32 -13.73 22.23
N PHE A 150 28.04 -13.35 22.12
CA PHE A 150 27.26 -12.81 23.24
C PHE A 150 27.06 -13.84 24.33
N LEU A 151 26.73 -15.08 23.97
CA LEU A 151 26.55 -16.18 24.92
C LEU A 151 27.86 -16.46 25.68
N LYS A 152 28.99 -16.54 24.98
CA LYS A 152 30.32 -16.77 25.60
C LYS A 152 30.78 -15.61 26.49
N THR A 153 30.37 -14.39 26.18
CA THR A 153 30.82 -13.19 26.91
C THR A 153 29.98 -12.97 28.17
N THR A 154 28.66 -13.09 28.04
CA THR A 154 27.71 -12.95 29.15
C THR A 154 27.86 -14.08 30.18
N SER A 155 28.13 -15.32 29.75
CA SER A 155 28.44 -16.44 30.67
C SER A 155 29.71 -16.22 31.52
N LYS A 156 30.60 -15.31 31.10
CA LYS A 156 31.77 -14.88 31.88
C LYS A 156 31.52 -13.63 32.73
N GLY A 157 30.27 -13.19 32.86
CA GLY A 157 29.89 -11.98 33.58
C GLY A 157 30.35 -10.67 32.93
N LYS A 158 30.69 -10.69 31.63
CA LYS A 158 31.10 -9.50 30.87
C LYS A 158 29.97 -9.00 29.98
N SER A 159 29.87 -7.69 29.82
CA SER A 159 28.93 -7.05 28.91
C SER A 159 29.67 -6.36 27.76
N LEU A 160 29.13 -6.49 26.54
CA LEU A 160 29.65 -5.83 25.35
C LEU A 160 28.82 -4.58 25.04
N SER A 161 29.51 -3.48 24.69
CA SER A 161 28.86 -2.28 24.17
C SER A 161 28.49 -2.48 22.70
N VAL A 162 27.25 -2.16 22.33
CA VAL A 162 26.74 -2.30 20.97
C VAL A 162 26.09 -0.99 20.51
N LEU A 163 26.13 -0.76 19.21
CA LEU A 163 25.35 0.29 18.55
C LEU A 163 24.21 -0.36 17.78
N VAL A 164 23.01 0.19 17.94
CA VAL A 164 21.80 -0.21 17.22
C VAL A 164 21.34 0.96 16.36
N TYR A 165 21.07 0.72 15.08
CA TYR A 165 20.77 1.78 14.12
C TYR A 165 19.84 1.30 12.99
N SER A 166 19.32 2.22 12.19
CA SER A 166 18.50 1.84 11.02
C SER A 166 19.37 1.21 9.94
N PRO A 167 19.01 0.04 9.38
CA PRO A 167 19.77 -0.58 8.31
C PRO A 167 19.74 0.31 7.07
N PHE A 168 20.80 0.25 6.29
CA PHE A 168 20.83 0.90 4.99
C PHE A 168 19.82 0.23 4.05
N PRO A 169 19.01 0.99 3.28
CA PRO A 169 18.08 0.39 2.34
C PRO A 169 18.78 -0.54 1.34
N PRO A 170 18.16 -1.67 0.96
CA PRO A 170 18.77 -2.68 0.08
C PRO A 170 18.80 -2.20 -1.39
N LEU A 171 19.70 -1.26 -1.70
CA LEU A 171 19.81 -0.63 -3.02
C LEU A 171 20.10 -1.61 -4.15
N ASP A 172 20.75 -2.72 -3.83
CA ASP A 172 21.10 -3.73 -4.82
C ASP A 172 19.85 -4.36 -5.45
N TYR A 173 18.71 -4.36 -4.78
CA TYR A 173 17.45 -4.79 -5.41
C TYR A 173 17.09 -3.92 -6.62
N PHE A 174 17.11 -2.60 -6.47
CA PHE A 174 16.86 -1.68 -7.58
C PHE A 174 17.90 -1.83 -8.70
N LYS A 175 19.19 -1.96 -8.34
CA LYS A 175 20.25 -2.18 -9.32
C LYS A 175 20.08 -3.50 -10.08
N ASN A 176 19.69 -4.57 -9.39
CA ASN A 176 19.43 -5.87 -9.99
C ASN A 176 18.22 -5.82 -10.93
N MET A 177 17.19 -5.02 -10.62
CA MET A 177 16.07 -4.80 -11.54
C MET A 177 16.51 -4.07 -12.81
N SER A 178 17.30 -3.00 -12.68
CA SER A 178 17.88 -2.31 -13.85
C SER A 178 18.76 -3.25 -14.67
N LYS A 179 19.57 -4.07 -14.00
CA LYS A 179 20.44 -5.05 -14.65
C LYS A 179 19.67 -6.14 -15.37
N TYR A 180 18.58 -6.63 -14.78
CA TYR A 180 17.70 -7.60 -15.42
C TYR A 180 17.15 -7.05 -16.75
N MET A 181 16.76 -5.77 -16.79
CA MET A 181 16.29 -5.13 -18.03
C MET A 181 17.39 -5.02 -19.09
N ASP A 182 18.65 -4.82 -18.70
CA ASP A 182 19.80 -4.84 -19.62
C ASP A 182 20.08 -6.24 -20.18
N LEU A 183 19.96 -7.27 -19.33
CA LEU A 183 20.23 -8.66 -19.70
C LEU A 183 19.12 -9.26 -20.57
N TYR A 184 17.87 -8.85 -20.35
CA TYR A 184 16.69 -9.43 -21.00
C TYR A 184 15.77 -8.36 -21.63
N PRO A 185 16.29 -7.46 -22.50
CA PRO A 185 15.51 -6.36 -23.07
C PRO A 185 14.39 -6.83 -24.00
N GLU A 186 14.47 -8.07 -24.51
CA GLU A 186 13.47 -8.68 -25.37
C GLU A 186 12.33 -9.36 -24.59
N ASN A 187 12.40 -9.40 -23.25
CA ASN A 187 11.32 -9.97 -22.44
C ASN A 187 10.07 -9.07 -22.55
N LYS A 188 9.04 -9.58 -23.25
CA LYS A 188 7.76 -8.88 -23.49
C LYS A 188 7.05 -8.49 -22.19
N GLU A 189 7.29 -9.19 -21.10
CA GLU A 189 6.66 -8.92 -19.79
C GLU A 189 7.11 -7.58 -19.18
N LEU A 190 8.30 -7.09 -19.56
CA LEU A 190 8.77 -5.76 -19.16
C LEU A 190 7.95 -4.61 -19.76
N TYR A 191 7.18 -4.90 -20.82
CA TYR A 191 6.45 -3.91 -21.60
C TYR A 191 4.94 -3.95 -21.37
N ILE A 192 4.45 -4.82 -20.48
CA ILE A 192 3.02 -4.95 -20.18
C ILE A 192 2.43 -3.58 -19.81
N GLU A 193 1.24 -3.32 -20.32
CA GLU A 193 0.42 -2.17 -20.00
C GLU A 193 -0.98 -2.66 -19.62
N PRO A 194 -1.64 -2.09 -18.60
CA PRO A 194 -3.02 -2.43 -18.29
C PRO A 194 -3.94 -2.17 -19.48
N THR A 195 -4.75 -3.16 -19.84
CA THR A 195 -5.76 -3.04 -20.91
C THR A 195 -7.18 -2.85 -20.39
N LEU A 196 -7.35 -3.05 -19.07
CA LEU A 196 -8.62 -3.02 -18.36
C LEU A 196 -8.48 -2.14 -17.11
N ASN A 197 -9.60 -1.61 -16.61
CA ASN A 197 -9.65 -1.10 -15.25
C ASN A 197 -9.82 -2.26 -14.25
N TYR A 198 -9.49 -2.00 -12.98
CA TYR A 198 -9.64 -3.02 -11.94
C TYR A 198 -11.09 -3.48 -11.75
N GLU A 199 -12.05 -2.57 -11.89
CA GLU A 199 -13.50 -2.88 -11.80
C GLU A 199 -13.98 -3.80 -12.93
N ASP A 200 -13.31 -3.75 -14.09
CA ASP A 200 -13.60 -4.58 -15.25
C ASP A 200 -12.90 -5.95 -15.19
N TRP A 201 -11.96 -6.14 -14.25
CA TRP A 201 -11.23 -7.39 -14.08
C TRP A 201 -12.09 -8.43 -13.37
N LYS A 202 -12.38 -9.52 -14.08
CA LYS A 202 -13.23 -10.61 -13.63
C LYS A 202 -12.43 -11.90 -13.45
N PRO A 203 -11.58 -12.01 -12.41
CA PRO A 203 -10.95 -13.26 -12.07
C PRO A 203 -12.02 -14.29 -11.69
N GLU A 204 -11.73 -15.57 -11.92
CA GLU A 204 -12.62 -16.65 -11.50
C GLU A 204 -12.62 -16.75 -9.98
N GLU A 205 -13.80 -16.83 -9.37
CA GLU A 205 -13.91 -16.81 -7.92
C GLU A 205 -13.86 -18.21 -7.34
N LEU A 206 -13.00 -18.38 -6.33
CA LEU A 206 -12.82 -19.62 -5.60
C LEU A 206 -13.31 -19.44 -4.17
N ALA A 207 -14.20 -20.32 -3.72
CA ALA A 207 -14.72 -20.34 -2.36
C ALA A 207 -14.23 -21.59 -1.63
N PHE A 208 -14.02 -21.48 -0.32
CA PHE A 208 -13.79 -22.64 0.53
C PHE A 208 -15.06 -23.47 0.62
N ASP A 209 -14.89 -24.78 0.50
CA ASP A 209 -15.94 -25.79 0.65
C ASP A 209 -15.47 -26.80 1.70
N GLU A 210 -16.25 -26.98 2.77
CA GLU A 210 -15.94 -27.94 3.83
C GLU A 210 -15.92 -29.38 3.31
N SER A 211 -16.70 -29.70 2.27
CA SER A 211 -16.72 -31.02 1.64
C SER A 211 -15.51 -31.28 0.74
N ASN A 212 -14.87 -30.21 0.25
CA ASN A 212 -13.64 -30.27 -0.54
C ASN A 212 -12.59 -29.22 -0.07
N PRO A 213 -11.92 -29.45 1.07
CA PRO A 213 -10.99 -28.48 1.64
C PRO A 213 -9.78 -28.14 0.76
N SER A 214 -9.41 -29.04 -0.17
CA SER A 214 -8.30 -28.83 -1.12
C SER A 214 -8.74 -28.21 -2.45
N GLY A 215 -10.04 -28.00 -2.68
CA GLY A 215 -10.56 -27.58 -3.98
C GLY A 215 -9.92 -26.30 -4.55
N ILE A 216 -9.60 -25.33 -3.70
CA ILE A 216 -8.87 -24.12 -4.10
C ILE A 216 -7.47 -24.47 -4.61
N SER A 217 -6.69 -25.22 -3.84
CA SER A 217 -5.33 -25.62 -4.23
C SER A 217 -5.33 -26.54 -5.45
N ASP A 218 -6.30 -27.45 -5.57
CA ASP A 218 -6.40 -28.40 -6.67
C ASP A 218 -6.70 -27.69 -8.00
N THR A 219 -7.58 -26.68 -7.96
CA THR A 219 -7.87 -25.83 -9.12
C THR A 219 -6.63 -25.06 -9.59
N ILE A 220 -5.88 -24.51 -8.65
CA ILE A 220 -4.63 -23.78 -8.96
C ILE A 220 -3.58 -24.75 -9.51
N LEU A 221 -3.41 -25.93 -8.91
CA LEU A 221 -2.50 -26.97 -9.41
C LEU A 221 -2.86 -27.40 -10.84
N GLY A 222 -4.14 -27.65 -11.12
CA GLY A 222 -4.60 -27.98 -12.48
C GLY A 222 -4.30 -26.87 -13.49
N THR A 223 -4.38 -25.61 -13.08
CA THR A 223 -4.02 -24.46 -13.93
C THR A 223 -2.52 -24.40 -14.18
N LEU A 224 -1.69 -24.60 -13.15
CA LEU A 224 -0.23 -24.64 -13.28
C LEU A 224 0.24 -25.83 -14.13
N GLU A 225 -0.49 -26.94 -14.15
CA GLU A 225 -0.22 -28.07 -15.07
C GLU A 225 -0.58 -27.77 -16.53
N LYS A 226 -1.57 -26.92 -16.77
CA LYS A 226 -2.05 -26.61 -18.12
C LYS A 226 -1.40 -25.38 -18.77
N ASP A 227 -1.25 -24.31 -17.99
CA ASP A 227 -0.96 -22.96 -18.49
C ASP A 227 0.41 -22.43 -17.99
N ASP A 228 1.15 -23.22 -17.20
CA ASP A 228 2.45 -22.93 -16.54
C ASP A 228 2.45 -21.73 -15.57
N VAL A 229 1.51 -20.78 -15.70
CA VAL A 229 1.43 -19.57 -14.89
C VAL A 229 0.00 -19.30 -14.44
N CYS A 230 -0.15 -18.82 -13.20
CA CYS A 230 -1.43 -18.47 -12.63
C CYS A 230 -1.31 -17.26 -11.70
N ILE A 231 -2.32 -16.39 -11.70
CA ILE A 231 -2.46 -15.28 -10.75
C ILE A 231 -3.54 -15.62 -9.73
N VAL A 232 -3.26 -15.42 -8.44
CA VAL A 232 -4.23 -15.61 -7.37
C VAL A 232 -4.33 -14.33 -6.54
N GLN A 233 -5.49 -13.68 -6.62
CA GLN A 233 -5.87 -12.65 -5.69
C GLN A 233 -6.37 -13.28 -4.39
N GLY A 234 -5.68 -13.02 -3.29
CA GLY A 234 -6.14 -13.42 -1.97
C GLY A 234 -6.42 -12.21 -1.08
N PRO A 235 -7.69 -11.78 -0.98
CA PRO A 235 -8.14 -10.81 0.01
C PRO A 235 -7.71 -11.15 1.46
N PRO A 236 -7.85 -10.22 2.42
CA PRO A 236 -7.43 -10.41 3.81
C PRO A 236 -8.06 -11.64 4.46
N GLY A 237 -7.21 -12.47 5.08
CA GLY A 237 -7.66 -13.64 5.86
C GLY A 237 -8.16 -14.83 5.04
N THR A 238 -8.00 -14.84 3.72
CA THR A 238 -8.45 -15.92 2.82
C THR A 238 -7.63 -17.22 2.88
N GLY A 239 -6.62 -17.30 3.75
CA GLY A 239 -5.76 -18.48 3.83
C GLY A 239 -4.74 -18.59 2.69
N LYS A 240 -4.29 -17.47 2.12
CA LYS A 240 -3.23 -17.41 1.09
C LYS A 240 -2.03 -18.29 1.43
N SER A 241 -1.38 -18.06 2.58
CA SER A 241 -0.17 -18.80 2.95
C SER A 241 -0.43 -20.29 3.16
N TYR A 242 -1.62 -20.68 3.65
CA TYR A 242 -2.02 -22.10 3.72
C TYR A 242 -2.19 -22.73 2.33
N THR A 243 -2.81 -21.99 1.41
CA THR A 243 -2.99 -22.43 0.01
C THR A 243 -1.63 -22.58 -0.68
N ILE A 244 -0.75 -21.60 -0.55
CA ILE A 244 0.62 -21.63 -1.07
C ILE A 244 1.37 -22.83 -0.48
N ALA A 245 1.33 -23.02 0.84
CA ALA A 245 1.98 -24.16 1.51
C ALA A 245 1.47 -25.51 0.99
N THR A 246 0.17 -25.64 0.72
CA THR A 246 -0.44 -26.86 0.18
C THR A 246 0.06 -27.17 -1.23
N ILE A 247 0.14 -26.14 -2.09
CA ILE A 247 0.68 -26.26 -3.45
C ILE A 247 2.16 -26.65 -3.42
N ILE A 248 2.97 -25.98 -2.59
CA ILE A 248 4.39 -26.30 -2.42
C ILE A 248 4.56 -27.74 -1.95
N ALA A 249 3.80 -28.16 -0.92
CA ALA A 249 3.85 -29.53 -0.41
C ALA A 249 3.54 -30.56 -1.52
N SER A 250 2.61 -30.27 -2.43
CA SER A 250 2.33 -31.13 -3.59
C SER A 250 3.54 -31.30 -4.51
N TYR A 251 4.27 -30.22 -4.80
CA TYR A 251 5.49 -30.26 -5.62
C TYR A 251 6.63 -31.00 -4.90
N LEU A 252 6.85 -30.74 -3.61
CA LEU A 252 7.90 -31.41 -2.84
C LEU A 252 7.65 -32.93 -2.75
N LYS A 253 6.39 -33.39 -2.65
CA LYS A 253 6.04 -34.82 -2.70
C LYS A 253 6.38 -35.48 -4.03
N GLN A 254 6.43 -34.70 -5.11
CA GLN A 254 6.83 -35.15 -6.44
C GLN A 254 8.34 -35.01 -6.67
N ASN A 255 9.12 -34.76 -5.61
CA ASN A 255 10.56 -34.54 -5.67
C ASN A 255 10.96 -33.33 -6.53
N LYS A 256 10.09 -32.31 -6.64
CA LYS A 256 10.34 -31.10 -7.45
C LYS A 256 11.03 -30.00 -6.63
N GLN A 257 11.80 -29.16 -7.31
CA GLN A 257 12.49 -28.01 -6.74
C GLN A 257 11.55 -26.80 -6.67
N VAL A 258 11.39 -26.20 -5.49
CA VAL A 258 10.47 -25.07 -5.31
C VAL A 258 11.19 -23.86 -4.74
N CYS A 259 10.94 -22.68 -5.30
CA CYS A 259 11.36 -21.41 -4.73
C CYS A 259 10.15 -20.55 -4.36
N VAL A 260 10.18 -19.94 -3.18
CA VAL A 260 9.22 -18.92 -2.77
C VAL A 260 9.96 -17.62 -2.49
N THR A 261 9.41 -16.53 -2.99
CA THR A 261 9.88 -15.18 -2.74
C THR A 261 8.78 -14.27 -2.21
N THR A 262 9.13 -13.40 -1.26
CA THR A 262 8.25 -12.37 -0.67
C THR A 262 9.09 -11.16 -0.24
N MET A 263 8.46 -10.05 0.17
CA MET A 263 9.20 -8.85 0.57
C MET A 263 9.90 -8.96 1.93
N ALA A 264 9.34 -9.70 2.90
CA ALA A 264 9.79 -9.69 4.28
C ALA A 264 10.12 -11.08 4.84
N ASN A 265 11.19 -11.19 5.64
CA ASN A 265 11.58 -12.43 6.31
C ASN A 265 10.47 -13.05 7.16
N LYS A 266 9.67 -12.21 7.83
CA LYS A 266 8.53 -12.65 8.64
C LYS A 266 7.50 -13.45 7.82
N GLY A 267 7.20 -13.02 6.60
CA GLY A 267 6.28 -13.74 5.70
C GLY A 267 6.78 -15.14 5.35
N LEU A 268 8.08 -15.30 5.10
CA LEU A 268 8.69 -16.61 4.84
C LEU A 268 8.54 -17.55 6.04
N ILE A 269 8.79 -17.07 7.26
CA ILE A 269 8.64 -17.89 8.47
C ILE A 269 7.18 -18.25 8.71
N GLU A 270 6.25 -17.31 8.52
CA GLU A 270 4.80 -17.58 8.63
C GLU A 270 4.31 -18.62 7.61
N LEU A 271 4.88 -18.62 6.40
CA LEU A 271 4.63 -19.64 5.39
C LEU A 271 5.20 -21.00 5.80
N ILE A 272 6.47 -21.05 6.24
CA ILE A 272 7.12 -22.33 6.63
C ILE A 272 6.38 -22.99 7.81
N LYS A 273 5.82 -22.21 8.73
CA LYS A 273 5.03 -22.70 9.88
C LYS A 273 3.66 -23.29 9.49
N GLN A 274 3.22 -23.15 8.24
CA GLN A 274 1.95 -23.70 7.81
C GLN A 274 1.97 -25.23 7.86
N LYS A 275 0.86 -25.81 8.33
CA LYS A 275 0.71 -27.27 8.54
C LYS A 275 1.19 -28.14 7.36
N PRO A 276 0.92 -27.81 6.08
CA PRO A 276 1.38 -28.62 4.95
C PRO A 276 2.92 -28.74 4.82
N LEU A 277 3.69 -27.77 5.33
CA LEU A 277 5.15 -27.75 5.23
C LEU A 277 5.86 -28.36 6.44
N ASN A 278 5.15 -28.64 7.53
CA ASN A 278 5.73 -29.17 8.78
C ASN A 278 6.52 -30.47 8.58
N GLU A 279 6.08 -31.35 7.69
CA GLU A 279 6.81 -32.61 7.42
C GLU A 279 8.16 -32.36 6.72
N PHE A 280 8.23 -31.37 5.82
CA PHE A 280 9.42 -31.03 5.05
C PHE A 280 10.43 -30.25 5.88
N ALA A 281 9.94 -29.38 6.77
CA ALA A 281 10.75 -28.74 7.80
C ALA A 281 11.46 -29.81 8.65
N LYS A 282 10.71 -30.78 9.20
CA LYS A 282 11.25 -31.87 10.03
C LYS A 282 12.26 -32.76 9.27
N LYS A 283 12.03 -32.99 7.97
CA LYS A 283 12.96 -33.74 7.10
C LYS A 283 14.23 -32.96 6.73
N GLY A 284 14.29 -31.66 7.02
CA GLY A 284 15.44 -30.83 6.69
C GLY A 284 15.51 -30.40 5.22
N CYS A 285 14.37 -30.33 4.53
CA CYS A 285 14.29 -30.01 3.10
C CYS A 285 13.99 -28.52 2.82
N ILE A 286 13.91 -27.68 3.86
CA ILE A 286 13.60 -26.25 3.72
C ILE A 286 14.84 -25.41 4.01
N TYR A 287 15.17 -24.55 3.05
CA TYR A 287 16.30 -23.63 3.10
C TYR A 287 15.80 -22.19 3.13
N LYS A 288 16.34 -21.37 4.02
CA LYS A 288 16.00 -19.94 4.10
C LYS A 288 17.26 -19.09 4.02
N THR A 289 17.19 -17.99 3.28
CA THR A 289 18.25 -16.96 3.29
C THR A 289 18.23 -16.17 4.60
N ASN A 290 19.41 -15.81 5.12
CA ASN A 290 19.56 -15.01 6.36
C ASN A 290 18.77 -15.61 7.55
N LEU A 291 18.93 -16.91 7.81
CA LEU A 291 18.24 -17.62 8.88
C LEU A 291 18.85 -17.30 10.25
N SER A 292 18.11 -16.58 11.09
CA SER A 292 18.55 -16.16 12.43
C SER A 292 18.48 -17.28 13.47
N VAL A 293 19.10 -17.07 14.64
CA VAL A 293 19.10 -18.07 15.72
C VAL A 293 17.70 -18.30 16.29
N ASP A 294 16.93 -17.23 16.51
CA ASP A 294 15.56 -17.33 17.03
C ASP A 294 14.62 -18.02 16.03
N GLU A 295 14.76 -17.77 14.73
CA GLU A 295 13.98 -18.46 13.69
C GLU A 295 14.22 -19.97 13.71
N ARG A 296 15.49 -20.41 13.88
CA ARG A 296 15.83 -21.84 13.99
C ARG A 296 15.24 -22.50 15.22
N LYS A 297 15.12 -21.78 16.33
CA LYS A 297 14.49 -22.31 17.55
C LYS A 297 12.98 -22.38 17.43
N GLN A 298 12.36 -21.38 16.77
CA GLN A 298 10.92 -21.36 16.52
C GLN A 298 10.48 -22.46 15.54
N THR A 299 11.31 -22.78 14.56
CA THR A 299 10.96 -23.75 13.52
C THR A 299 12.14 -24.68 13.24
N SER A 300 12.09 -25.88 13.82
CA SER A 300 13.17 -26.87 13.73
C SER A 300 13.29 -27.47 12.32
N GLY A 301 14.53 -27.78 11.93
CA GLY A 301 14.86 -28.43 10.66
C GLY A 301 15.04 -27.50 9.46
N ILE A 302 14.88 -26.18 9.62
CA ILE A 302 15.25 -25.22 8.56
C ILE A 302 16.78 -25.08 8.47
N LYS A 303 17.30 -25.06 7.24
CA LYS A 303 18.73 -24.86 6.92
C LYS A 303 19.00 -23.48 6.31
N ASN A 304 20.25 -23.02 6.37
CA ASN A 304 20.64 -21.82 5.61
C ASN A 304 20.72 -22.16 4.13
N ALA A 305 20.15 -21.28 3.30
CA ALA A 305 20.37 -21.33 1.86
C ALA A 305 21.84 -21.07 1.51
N SER A 306 22.31 -21.73 0.45
CA SER A 306 23.61 -21.48 -0.16
C SER A 306 23.67 -20.11 -0.86
N THR A 307 24.88 -19.61 -1.13
CA THR A 307 25.04 -18.28 -1.74
C THR A 307 24.62 -18.21 -3.21
N ASP A 308 24.62 -19.35 -3.90
CA ASP A 308 24.18 -19.49 -5.30
C ASP A 308 22.66 -19.69 -5.43
N LEU A 309 21.94 -19.84 -4.30
CA LEU A 309 20.49 -20.03 -4.24
C LEU A 309 20.00 -21.26 -5.02
N LYS A 310 20.87 -22.25 -5.24
CA LYS A 310 20.49 -23.54 -5.80
C LYS A 310 20.12 -24.51 -4.69
N ILE A 311 19.21 -25.42 -5.01
CA ILE A 311 18.71 -26.46 -4.10
C ILE A 311 18.62 -27.78 -4.87
N ALA A 312 18.59 -28.90 -4.15
CA ALA A 312 18.39 -30.22 -4.73
C ALA A 312 16.91 -30.55 -4.92
N ASP A 313 16.65 -31.66 -5.60
CA ASP A 313 15.30 -32.18 -5.84
C ASP A 313 14.56 -32.46 -4.51
N GLY A 314 13.27 -32.12 -4.48
CA GLY A 314 12.43 -32.26 -3.29
C GLY A 314 12.73 -31.25 -2.18
N GLU A 315 13.50 -30.19 -2.45
CA GLU A 315 13.80 -29.12 -1.51
C GLU A 315 13.03 -27.82 -1.82
N LEU A 316 12.89 -26.98 -0.78
CA LEU A 316 12.25 -25.66 -0.83
C LEU A 316 13.27 -24.58 -0.49
N LEU A 317 13.40 -23.57 -1.36
CA LEU A 317 14.11 -22.33 -1.08
C LEU A 317 13.14 -21.19 -0.73
N CYS A 318 13.32 -20.60 0.44
CA CYS A 318 12.63 -19.40 0.89
C CYS A 318 13.60 -18.20 0.89
N ALA A 319 13.38 -17.24 0.00
CA ALA A 319 14.21 -16.04 -0.11
C ALA A 319 13.34 -14.78 -0.10
N THR A 320 13.90 -13.64 0.31
CA THR A 320 13.19 -12.36 0.08
C THR A 320 13.41 -11.89 -1.36
N ASN A 321 12.56 -11.00 -1.87
CA ASN A 321 12.73 -10.39 -3.19
C ASN A 321 14.12 -9.74 -3.33
N TYR A 322 14.62 -9.15 -2.24
CA TYR A 322 15.97 -8.60 -2.17
C TYR A 322 17.04 -9.67 -2.42
N GLN A 323 16.98 -10.79 -1.68
CA GLN A 323 17.97 -11.86 -1.78
C GLN A 323 17.85 -12.62 -3.11
N LEU A 324 16.64 -12.92 -3.57
CA LEU A 324 16.44 -13.62 -4.84
C LEU A 324 16.91 -12.77 -6.03
N SER A 325 16.69 -11.45 -6.02
CA SER A 325 17.17 -10.57 -7.10
C SER A 325 18.68 -10.62 -7.32
N SER A 326 19.45 -11.02 -6.29
CA SER A 326 20.91 -11.09 -6.37
C SER A 326 21.43 -12.07 -7.42
N VAL A 327 20.62 -13.03 -7.89
CA VAL A 327 20.99 -13.95 -8.98
C VAL A 327 21.28 -13.21 -10.29
N PHE A 328 20.69 -12.02 -10.48
CA PHE A 328 20.90 -11.17 -11.66
C PHE A 328 22.08 -10.21 -11.51
N SER A 329 22.77 -10.21 -10.38
CA SER A 329 23.99 -9.42 -10.21
C SER A 329 25.12 -9.97 -11.09
N ASP A 330 25.99 -9.09 -11.60
CA ASP A 330 27.14 -9.47 -12.45
C ASP A 330 27.99 -10.56 -11.80
N LYS A 331 28.24 -10.42 -10.49
CA LYS A 331 29.07 -11.35 -9.72
C LYS A 331 28.45 -12.75 -9.66
N LYS A 332 27.15 -12.88 -9.32
CA LYS A 332 26.53 -14.20 -9.16
C LYS A 332 26.17 -14.83 -10.49
N SER A 333 25.64 -14.04 -11.42
CA SER A 333 25.25 -14.54 -12.74
C SER A 333 26.45 -15.11 -13.50
N SER A 334 27.63 -14.49 -13.40
CA SER A 334 28.85 -15.00 -14.03
C SER A 334 29.44 -16.21 -13.31
N LEU A 335 29.38 -16.24 -11.98
CA LEU A 335 30.02 -17.28 -11.17
C LEU A 335 29.21 -18.58 -11.10
N TYR A 336 27.88 -18.48 -11.04
CA TYR A 336 27.00 -19.62 -10.76
C TYR A 336 25.97 -19.89 -11.86
N GLY A 337 25.77 -18.96 -12.80
CA GLY A 337 24.61 -18.97 -13.69
C GLY A 337 23.31 -18.69 -12.94
N LEU A 338 22.18 -18.70 -13.66
CA LEU A 338 20.86 -18.57 -13.04
C LEU A 338 20.42 -19.92 -12.43
N PRO A 339 19.77 -19.90 -11.25
CA PRO A 339 19.06 -21.08 -10.77
C PRO A 339 17.81 -21.34 -11.62
N SER A 340 17.32 -22.57 -11.58
CA SER A 340 16.09 -23.01 -12.22
C SER A 340 15.30 -23.81 -11.21
N TYR A 341 13.98 -23.59 -11.14
CA TYR A 341 13.07 -24.28 -10.23
C TYR A 341 11.90 -24.86 -11.00
N ASP A 342 11.30 -25.95 -10.52
CA ASP A 342 10.08 -26.49 -11.11
C ASP A 342 8.85 -25.59 -10.84
N LEU A 343 8.87 -24.91 -9.69
CA LEU A 343 7.87 -23.92 -9.31
C LEU A 343 8.55 -22.73 -8.65
N ILE A 344 8.19 -21.53 -9.11
CA ILE A 344 8.43 -20.30 -8.36
C ILE A 344 7.11 -19.68 -7.89
N VAL A 345 7.05 -19.35 -6.60
CA VAL A 345 5.92 -18.64 -5.99
C VAL A 345 6.36 -17.22 -5.65
N ILE A 346 5.66 -16.23 -6.19
CA ILE A 346 5.84 -14.82 -5.87
C ILE A 346 4.72 -14.43 -4.92
N GLU A 347 4.98 -14.50 -3.61
CA GLU A 347 4.05 -14.14 -2.54
C GLU A 347 4.08 -12.63 -2.27
N GLU A 348 2.94 -12.06 -1.85
CA GLU A 348 2.73 -10.62 -1.66
C GLU A 348 3.14 -9.82 -2.91
N ALA A 349 2.81 -10.33 -4.10
CA ALA A 349 3.18 -9.74 -5.39
C ALA A 349 2.68 -8.31 -5.59
N SER A 350 1.68 -7.85 -4.82
CA SER A 350 1.27 -6.43 -4.80
C SER A 350 2.40 -5.50 -4.36
N GLN A 351 3.36 -5.99 -3.56
CA GLN A 351 4.55 -5.25 -3.15
C GLN A 351 5.76 -5.47 -4.09
N ALA A 352 5.58 -6.17 -5.22
CA ALA A 352 6.65 -6.41 -6.19
C ALA A 352 6.54 -5.45 -7.39
N PHE A 353 7.70 -5.00 -7.90
CA PHE A 353 7.74 -4.25 -9.14
C PHE A 353 7.39 -5.14 -10.34
N LEU A 354 6.87 -4.55 -11.42
CA LEU A 354 6.63 -5.29 -12.67
C LEU A 354 7.89 -6.04 -13.14
N THR A 355 9.05 -5.36 -13.09
CA THR A 355 10.34 -5.96 -13.43
C THR A 355 10.70 -7.15 -12.53
N ALA A 356 10.37 -7.08 -11.24
CA ALA A 356 10.64 -8.17 -10.30
C ALA A 356 9.77 -9.39 -10.59
N ILE A 357 8.48 -9.19 -10.90
CA ILE A 357 7.58 -10.27 -11.29
C ILE A 357 8.10 -10.98 -12.55
N ALA A 358 8.45 -10.21 -13.59
CA ALA A 358 9.02 -10.76 -14.83
C ALA A 358 10.33 -11.51 -14.58
N ALA A 359 11.23 -10.93 -13.78
CA ALA A 359 12.52 -11.52 -13.46
C ALA A 359 12.39 -12.84 -12.69
N PHE A 360 11.57 -12.88 -11.64
CA PHE A 360 11.39 -14.08 -10.84
C PHE A 360 10.65 -15.16 -11.62
N LYS A 361 9.62 -14.81 -12.41
CA LYS A 361 8.91 -15.77 -13.26
C LYS A 361 9.87 -16.55 -14.18
N GLN A 362 10.91 -15.91 -14.70
CA GLN A 362 11.91 -16.57 -15.57
C GLN A 362 12.74 -17.66 -14.87
N LEU A 363 12.82 -17.64 -13.53
CA LEU A 363 13.59 -18.64 -12.77
C LEU A 363 12.82 -19.96 -12.56
N GLY A 364 11.54 -20.01 -12.93
CA GLY A 364 10.69 -21.19 -12.75
C GLY A 364 10.16 -21.75 -14.06
N ASN A 365 10.08 -23.08 -14.16
CA ASN A 365 9.31 -23.75 -15.21
C ASN A 365 7.82 -23.37 -15.11
N LYS A 366 7.34 -23.26 -13.86
CA LYS A 366 5.98 -22.81 -13.53
C LYS A 366 6.01 -21.67 -12.54
N CYS A 367 5.02 -20.77 -12.61
CA CYS A 367 4.97 -19.57 -11.78
C CYS A 367 3.59 -19.34 -11.16
N LEU A 368 3.56 -19.28 -9.83
CA LEU A 368 2.38 -18.89 -9.08
C LEU A 368 2.56 -17.46 -8.52
N ILE A 369 1.77 -16.51 -9.03
CA ILE A 369 1.81 -15.11 -8.60
C ILE A 369 0.66 -14.88 -7.62
N VAL A 370 0.97 -14.59 -6.36
CA VAL A 370 -0.05 -14.43 -5.30
C VAL A 370 0.07 -13.06 -4.65
N GLY A 371 -1.04 -12.33 -4.58
CA GLY A 371 -1.08 -11.05 -3.88
C GLY A 371 -2.46 -10.45 -3.86
N ASP A 372 -2.55 -9.16 -3.61
CA ASP A 372 -3.83 -8.45 -3.60
C ASP A 372 -3.69 -7.02 -4.13
N PRO A 373 -4.18 -6.71 -5.34
CA PRO A 373 -4.13 -5.35 -5.90
C PRO A 373 -4.86 -4.28 -5.08
N MET A 374 -5.69 -4.68 -4.10
CA MET A 374 -6.37 -3.78 -3.16
C MET A 374 -5.60 -3.60 -1.84
N GLN A 375 -4.39 -4.15 -1.72
CA GLN A 375 -3.45 -3.87 -0.63
C GLN A 375 -2.29 -2.98 -1.11
N LEU A 376 -1.30 -2.71 -0.24
CA LEU A 376 -0.31 -1.69 -0.51
C LEU A 376 0.66 -2.09 -1.63
N PRO A 377 1.04 -1.15 -2.51
CA PRO A 377 2.15 -1.28 -3.43
C PRO A 377 3.51 -1.21 -2.70
N PRO A 378 4.64 -1.49 -3.37
CA PRO A 378 5.96 -1.20 -2.80
C PRO A 378 6.10 0.27 -2.42
N ILE A 379 6.80 0.53 -1.31
CA ILE A 379 7.08 1.89 -0.85
C ILE A 379 8.15 2.49 -1.76
N VAL A 380 7.78 3.53 -2.49
CA VAL A 380 8.66 4.28 -3.38
C VAL A 380 8.42 5.77 -3.24
N LYS A 381 9.39 6.56 -3.65
CA LYS A 381 9.31 8.02 -3.64
C LYS A 381 8.95 8.49 -5.03
N LEU A 382 7.89 9.30 -5.13
CA LEU A 382 7.24 9.68 -6.38
C LEU A 382 7.28 11.19 -6.63
N ASP A 383 8.39 11.83 -6.27
CA ASP A 383 8.53 13.29 -6.32
C ASP A 383 9.02 13.81 -7.68
N ASN A 384 9.41 12.92 -8.61
CA ASN A 384 9.86 13.32 -9.94
C ASN A 384 8.66 13.61 -10.85
N PRO A 385 8.51 14.84 -11.38
CA PRO A 385 7.37 15.22 -12.23
C PRO A 385 7.32 14.42 -13.54
N LEU A 386 8.43 13.83 -13.98
CA LEU A 386 8.50 13.03 -15.19
C LEU A 386 7.86 11.64 -15.03
N TYR A 387 7.65 11.16 -13.81
CA TYR A 387 7.14 9.80 -13.55
C TYR A 387 5.78 9.52 -14.18
N ASN A 388 4.91 10.54 -14.26
CA ASN A 388 3.64 10.42 -14.98
C ASN A 388 3.86 10.17 -16.48
N SER A 389 4.78 10.91 -17.11
CA SER A 389 5.14 10.73 -18.54
C SER A 389 5.91 9.43 -18.82
N TRP A 390 6.48 8.83 -17.78
CA TRP A 390 7.20 7.57 -17.82
C TRP A 390 6.30 6.37 -17.48
N ASN A 391 5.04 6.61 -17.14
CA ASN A 391 4.10 5.60 -16.65
C ASN A 391 4.68 4.77 -15.50
N VAL A 392 5.45 5.36 -14.59
CA VAL A 392 6.12 4.63 -13.48
C VAL A 392 5.14 3.83 -12.62
N ASN A 393 3.88 4.26 -12.52
CA ASN A 393 2.84 3.50 -11.83
C ASN A 393 2.71 2.07 -12.35
N THR A 394 2.97 1.79 -13.62
CA THR A 394 2.96 0.41 -14.15
C THR A 394 4.07 -0.47 -13.56
N GLN A 395 5.22 0.11 -13.23
CA GLN A 395 6.28 -0.58 -12.49
C GLN A 395 5.91 -0.78 -11.03
N VAL A 396 5.41 0.27 -10.37
CA VAL A 396 5.07 0.25 -8.95
C VAL A 396 3.90 -0.71 -8.69
N GLU A 397 2.87 -0.67 -9.53
CA GLU A 397 1.68 -1.52 -9.49
C GLU A 397 1.93 -2.84 -10.23
N GLY A 398 3.04 -3.53 -9.97
CA GLY A 398 3.48 -4.68 -10.75
C GLY A 398 2.41 -5.77 -10.91
N LEU A 399 1.84 -6.25 -9.79
CA LEU A 399 0.78 -7.26 -9.82
C LEU A 399 -0.46 -6.81 -10.58
N LYS A 400 -0.92 -5.58 -10.32
CA LYS A 400 -2.10 -5.02 -10.98
C LYS A 400 -1.85 -4.88 -12.49
N THR A 401 -0.66 -4.43 -12.88
CA THR A 401 -0.25 -4.33 -14.28
C THR A 401 -0.23 -5.69 -14.96
N PHE A 402 0.33 -6.71 -14.29
CA PHE A 402 0.33 -8.08 -14.81
C PHE A 402 -1.08 -8.64 -14.97
N ALA A 403 -1.93 -8.47 -13.96
CA ALA A 403 -3.30 -8.99 -13.94
C ALA A 403 -4.21 -8.31 -14.97
N LEU A 404 -4.04 -7.00 -15.22
CA LEU A 404 -4.88 -6.22 -16.13
C LEU A 404 -4.33 -6.12 -17.55
N GLY A 405 -3.05 -6.43 -17.74
CA GLY A 405 -2.36 -6.33 -19.03
C GLY A 405 -2.09 -7.68 -19.71
N THR A 406 -2.45 -8.79 -19.08
CA THR A 406 -2.26 -10.14 -19.63
C THR A 406 -3.55 -10.94 -19.63
N ASN A 407 -3.59 -12.00 -20.43
CA ASN A 407 -4.68 -12.99 -20.44
C ASN A 407 -4.39 -14.18 -19.52
N ILE A 408 -3.49 -14.02 -18.54
CA ILE A 408 -3.13 -15.10 -17.62
C ILE A 408 -4.35 -15.46 -16.77
N LYS A 409 -4.59 -16.76 -16.64
CA LYS A 409 -5.67 -17.29 -15.81
C LYS A 409 -5.53 -16.76 -14.39
N SER A 410 -6.59 -16.10 -13.93
CA SER A 410 -6.60 -15.36 -12.68
C SER A 410 -7.75 -15.84 -11.80
N TYR A 411 -7.47 -16.04 -10.51
CA TYR A 411 -8.45 -16.42 -9.50
C TYR A 411 -8.57 -15.38 -8.39
N ARG A 412 -9.74 -15.30 -7.74
CA ARG A 412 -9.96 -14.52 -6.51
C ARG A 412 -10.56 -15.42 -5.44
N ILE A 413 -9.91 -15.54 -4.29
CA ILE A 413 -10.48 -16.28 -3.15
C ILE A 413 -11.50 -15.38 -2.45
N VAL A 414 -12.73 -15.85 -2.25
CA VAL A 414 -13.83 -15.03 -1.71
C VAL A 414 -14.25 -15.37 -0.28
N THR A 415 -13.71 -16.42 0.31
CA THR A 415 -13.99 -16.82 1.69
C THR A 415 -12.84 -16.45 2.62
N THR A 416 -13.13 -15.72 3.71
CA THR A 416 -12.13 -15.35 4.74
C THR A 416 -12.29 -16.16 6.02
N PHE A 417 -11.17 -16.64 6.56
CA PHE A 417 -11.08 -17.38 7.84
C PHE A 417 -10.70 -16.46 9.02
N ARG A 418 -10.26 -15.23 8.74
CA ARG A 418 -9.78 -14.28 9.76
C ARG A 418 -10.90 -13.40 10.29
N LEU A 419 -11.60 -12.72 9.37
CA LEU A 419 -12.55 -11.68 9.72
C LEU A 419 -13.85 -12.32 10.22
N THR A 420 -14.48 -11.71 11.23
CA THR A 420 -15.83 -12.08 11.65
C THR A 420 -16.84 -11.78 10.53
N GLN A 421 -18.04 -12.34 10.61
CA GLN A 421 -19.12 -12.05 9.66
C GLN A 421 -19.38 -10.54 9.52
N ARG A 422 -19.42 -9.80 10.64
CA ARG A 422 -19.61 -8.34 10.65
C ARG A 422 -18.48 -7.61 9.92
N SER A 423 -17.22 -7.95 10.22
CA SER A 423 -16.06 -7.31 9.58
C SER A 423 -15.96 -7.65 8.09
N ALA A 424 -16.27 -8.89 7.69
CA ALA A 424 -16.29 -9.30 6.29
C ALA A 424 -17.38 -8.58 5.50
N ALA A 425 -18.57 -8.40 6.10
CA ALA A 425 -19.68 -7.70 5.46
C ALA A 425 -19.41 -6.22 5.14
N LEU A 426 -18.54 -5.56 5.91
CA LEU A 426 -18.03 -4.22 5.59
C LEU A 426 -16.90 -4.29 4.55
N THR A 427 -15.95 -5.20 4.77
CA THR A 427 -14.76 -5.38 3.90
C THR A 427 -15.11 -5.75 2.46
N LYS A 428 -16.27 -6.37 2.23
CA LYS A 428 -16.76 -6.73 0.87
C LYS A 428 -16.85 -5.52 -0.08
N VAL A 429 -16.92 -4.29 0.44
CA VAL A 429 -16.91 -3.06 -0.38
C VAL A 429 -15.68 -2.97 -1.30
N PHE A 430 -14.55 -3.57 -0.91
CA PHE A 430 -13.31 -3.56 -1.69
C PHE A 430 -13.18 -4.73 -2.68
N TYR A 431 -13.97 -5.79 -2.51
CA TYR A 431 -13.78 -7.07 -3.23
C TYR A 431 -15.01 -7.56 -3.99
N GLY A 432 -16.17 -6.92 -3.79
CA GLY A 432 -17.45 -7.32 -4.35
C GLY A 432 -18.29 -8.14 -3.37
N ASN A 433 -19.56 -8.33 -3.72
CA ASN A 433 -20.58 -8.89 -2.81
C ASN A 433 -20.37 -10.36 -2.41
N ARG A 434 -19.53 -11.11 -3.13
CA ARG A 434 -19.26 -12.53 -2.85
C ARG A 434 -18.22 -12.76 -1.74
N PHE A 435 -17.56 -11.71 -1.25
CA PHE A 435 -16.59 -11.82 -0.16
C PHE A 435 -17.29 -12.04 1.19
N VAL A 436 -17.09 -13.21 1.80
CA VAL A 436 -17.80 -13.65 3.02
C VAL A 436 -16.90 -14.35 4.03
N SER A 437 -17.30 -14.32 5.30
CA SER A 437 -16.60 -15.04 6.37
C SER A 437 -17.05 -16.49 6.46
N VAL A 438 -16.09 -17.40 6.55
CA VAL A 438 -16.28 -18.82 6.91
C VAL A 438 -15.70 -19.12 8.30
N LYS A 439 -15.49 -18.07 9.10
CA LYS A 439 -14.93 -18.20 10.45
C LYS A 439 -15.97 -18.81 11.38
N GLN A 440 -15.65 -19.97 11.94
CA GLN A 440 -16.52 -20.66 12.90
C GLN A 440 -16.23 -20.27 14.36
N ASN A 441 -14.95 -20.12 14.72
CA ASN A 441 -14.53 -19.88 16.10
C ASN A 441 -14.22 -18.40 16.35
N TYR A 442 -15.00 -17.78 17.24
CA TYR A 442 -14.84 -16.39 17.64
C TYR A 442 -14.00 -16.31 18.92
N LEU A 443 -13.25 -15.21 19.07
CA LEU A 443 -12.46 -15.00 20.28
C LEU A 443 -13.39 -14.60 21.43
N ASP A 444 -13.19 -15.22 22.59
CA ASP A 444 -13.93 -14.86 23.80
C ASP A 444 -13.36 -13.58 24.44
N PHE A 445 -14.24 -12.62 24.65
CA PHE A 445 -14.00 -11.37 25.38
C PHE A 445 -15.05 -11.13 26.48
N SER A 446 -15.78 -12.16 26.90
CA SER A 446 -16.89 -12.06 27.88
C SER A 446 -16.48 -11.48 29.24
N LEU A 447 -15.23 -11.67 29.68
CA LEU A 447 -14.74 -11.14 30.95
C LEU A 447 -14.59 -9.61 30.96
N THR A 448 -14.53 -8.97 29.79
CA THR A 448 -14.33 -7.51 29.68
C THR A 448 -15.53 -6.71 30.15
N LYS A 449 -16.77 -7.26 30.01
CA LYS A 449 -18.05 -6.58 30.28
C LYS A 449 -18.13 -5.16 29.70
N SER A 450 -17.45 -4.90 28.58
CA SER A 450 -17.34 -3.58 27.96
C SER A 450 -17.87 -3.61 26.53
N ASN A 451 -18.57 -2.55 26.14
CA ASN A 451 -19.12 -2.40 24.80
C ASN A 451 -18.03 -2.28 23.71
N LEU A 452 -16.77 -2.01 24.11
CA LEU A 452 -15.62 -1.99 23.20
C LEU A 452 -15.21 -3.40 22.73
N PHE A 453 -15.78 -4.45 23.32
CA PHE A 453 -15.47 -5.85 23.01
C PHE A 453 -16.74 -6.65 22.67
N PRO A 454 -17.41 -6.35 21.53
CA PRO A 454 -18.58 -7.12 21.11
C PRO A 454 -18.24 -8.60 20.92
N SER A 455 -19.11 -9.49 21.39
CA SER A 455 -18.93 -10.95 21.28
C SER A 455 -18.89 -11.46 19.84
N GLU A 456 -19.64 -10.81 18.94
CA GLU A 456 -19.64 -11.07 17.49
C GLU A 456 -18.45 -10.40 16.76
N GLY A 457 -17.57 -9.70 17.49
CA GLY A 457 -16.53 -8.84 16.94
C GLY A 457 -17.10 -7.74 16.05
N GLY A 458 -16.36 -7.34 15.02
CA GLY A 458 -16.80 -6.36 14.03
C GLY A 458 -15.92 -5.12 13.95
N VAL A 459 -16.47 -4.03 13.42
CA VAL A 459 -15.75 -2.74 13.33
C VAL A 459 -16.55 -1.67 14.05
N LEU A 460 -15.89 -1.03 15.02
CA LEU A 460 -16.44 0.05 15.82
C LEU A 460 -15.84 1.37 15.36
N PHE A 461 -16.64 2.42 15.25
CA PHE A 461 -16.18 3.77 14.95
C PHE A 461 -16.44 4.71 16.13
N CYS A 462 -15.40 5.43 16.57
CA CYS A 462 -15.45 6.39 17.66
C CYS A 462 -14.85 7.73 17.22
N CYS A 463 -15.65 8.78 17.24
CA CYS A 463 -15.20 10.15 16.96
C CYS A 463 -14.92 10.90 18.26
N THR A 464 -13.68 11.35 18.49
CA THR A 464 -13.32 12.10 19.71
C THR A 464 -13.61 13.61 19.61
N GLY A 465 -13.52 14.16 18.38
CA GLY A 465 -13.62 15.59 18.11
C GLY A 465 -12.46 16.43 18.68
N ASP A 466 -11.36 15.80 19.12
CA ASP A 466 -10.24 16.51 19.77
C ASP A 466 -9.12 16.84 18.77
N VAL A 467 -9.29 17.97 18.08
CA VAL A 467 -8.40 18.38 16.97
C VAL A 467 -7.14 19.15 17.39
N ARG A 468 -6.87 19.29 18.70
CA ARG A 468 -5.96 20.31 19.24
C ARG A 468 -4.47 20.15 18.93
N ASN A 469 -3.99 18.94 18.67
CA ASN A 469 -2.54 18.66 18.57
C ASN A 469 -2.12 18.08 17.21
N GLY A 470 -3.07 17.64 16.38
CA GLY A 470 -2.83 17.04 15.06
C GLY A 470 -2.03 15.72 15.05
N ALA A 471 -1.23 15.41 16.07
CA ALA A 471 -0.44 14.18 16.19
C ALA A 471 -1.03 13.17 17.17
N TYR A 472 -1.61 13.64 18.28
CA TYR A 472 -2.18 12.79 19.33
C TYR A 472 -3.17 13.55 20.23
N SER A 473 -4.33 12.95 20.55
CA SER A 473 -5.38 13.56 21.37
C SER A 473 -5.53 12.94 22.75
N GLN A 474 -5.94 13.74 23.74
CA GLN A 474 -6.15 13.27 25.11
C GLN A 474 -7.39 12.38 25.22
N LYS A 475 -8.40 12.62 24.38
CA LYS A 475 -9.58 11.77 24.33
C LYS A 475 -9.28 10.39 23.73
N ALA A 476 -8.46 10.33 22.67
CA ALA A 476 -7.99 9.05 22.14
C ALA A 476 -7.16 8.29 23.18
N ASP A 477 -6.33 9.00 23.94
CA ASP A 477 -5.55 8.43 25.06
C ASP A 477 -6.44 7.68 26.06
N ALA A 478 -7.50 8.31 26.53
CA ALA A 478 -8.41 7.70 27.50
C ALA A 478 -9.04 6.40 26.97
N ILE A 479 -9.44 6.39 25.70
CA ILE A 479 -10.06 5.21 25.06
C ILE A 479 -9.02 4.10 24.87
N ILE A 480 -7.84 4.43 24.34
CA ILE A 480 -6.76 3.47 24.11
C ILE A 480 -6.28 2.87 25.43
N SER A 481 -6.08 3.71 26.45
CA SER A 481 -5.71 3.28 27.81
C SER A 481 -6.73 2.31 28.38
N SER A 482 -8.04 2.62 28.26
CA SER A 482 -9.10 1.73 28.73
C SER A 482 -9.07 0.36 28.04
N VAL A 483 -8.89 0.32 26.71
CA VAL A 483 -8.79 -0.96 25.96
C VAL A 483 -7.57 -1.77 26.43
N ILE A 484 -6.41 -1.12 26.60
CA ILE A 484 -5.18 -1.78 27.04
C ILE A 484 -5.34 -2.32 28.46
N GLU A 485 -5.88 -1.53 29.39
CA GLU A 485 -6.08 -1.94 30.78
C GLU A 485 -7.02 -3.13 30.89
N ILE A 486 -8.15 -3.09 30.18
CA ILE A 486 -9.13 -4.19 30.17
C ILE A 486 -8.51 -5.47 29.60
N LEU A 487 -7.80 -5.38 28.47
CA LEU A 487 -7.13 -6.54 27.87
C LEU A 487 -6.02 -7.07 28.76
N ASN A 488 -5.17 -6.22 29.31
CA ASN A 488 -4.06 -6.65 30.17
C ASN A 488 -4.55 -7.31 31.46
N GLN A 489 -5.68 -6.88 32.02
CA GLN A 489 -6.26 -7.48 33.23
C GLN A 489 -7.04 -8.78 32.94
N SER A 490 -7.81 -8.80 31.85
CA SER A 490 -8.75 -9.90 31.58
C SER A 490 -8.17 -10.99 30.68
N TYR A 491 -7.29 -10.62 29.75
CA TYR A 491 -6.75 -11.47 28.69
C TYR A 491 -5.31 -11.07 28.30
N PRO A 492 -4.33 -11.15 29.22
CA PRO A 492 -2.95 -10.71 28.98
C PRO A 492 -2.23 -11.47 27.85
N GLU A 493 -2.70 -12.67 27.50
CA GLU A 493 -2.17 -13.48 26.40
C GLU A 493 -2.58 -13.00 25.00
N ARG A 494 -3.50 -12.03 24.91
CA ARG A 494 -4.00 -11.51 23.64
C ARG A 494 -3.01 -10.57 22.98
N SER A 495 -3.14 -10.48 21.66
CA SER A 495 -2.38 -9.55 20.84
C SER A 495 -3.21 -8.32 20.45
N LEU A 496 -2.63 -7.14 20.61
CA LEU A 496 -3.23 -5.85 20.27
C LEU A 496 -2.35 -5.12 19.26
N ALA A 497 -2.94 -4.61 18.18
CA ALA A 497 -2.28 -3.63 17.31
C ALA A 497 -2.90 -2.24 17.49
N ILE A 498 -2.05 -1.22 17.63
CA ILE A 498 -2.43 0.20 17.50
C ILE A 498 -1.78 0.73 16.22
N ILE A 499 -2.62 1.07 15.27
CA ILE A 499 -2.26 1.39 13.89
C ILE A 499 -2.57 2.86 13.66
N THR A 500 -1.61 3.61 13.12
CA THR A 500 -1.83 5.00 12.74
C THR A 500 -1.00 5.38 11.52
N PRO A 501 -1.49 6.18 10.57
CA PRO A 501 -0.74 6.48 9.34
C PRO A 501 0.56 7.28 9.57
N PHE A 502 0.75 7.90 10.73
CA PHE A 502 1.81 8.87 10.95
C PHE A 502 2.89 8.42 11.94
N ARG A 503 4.15 8.59 11.53
CA ARG A 503 5.31 8.24 12.37
C ARG A 503 5.36 9.00 13.70
N ASP A 504 4.96 10.28 13.74
CA ASP A 504 4.98 11.06 14.99
C ASP A 504 3.94 10.54 15.99
N SER A 505 2.75 10.19 15.50
CA SER A 505 1.70 9.55 16.29
C SER A 505 2.17 8.20 16.83
N VAL A 506 2.88 7.39 16.02
CA VAL A 506 3.52 6.15 16.50
C VAL A 506 4.49 6.44 17.64
N LYS A 507 5.38 7.45 17.53
CA LYS A 507 6.33 7.79 18.60
C LYS A 507 5.61 8.16 19.90
N GLU A 508 4.58 8.99 19.81
CA GLU A 508 3.81 9.43 20.98
C GLU A 508 3.03 8.29 21.65
N LEU A 509 2.46 7.39 20.85
CA LEU A 509 1.78 6.19 21.33
C LEU A 509 2.75 5.19 21.96
N GLN A 510 3.90 4.92 21.31
CA GLN A 510 4.94 4.05 21.85
C GLN A 510 5.47 4.55 23.19
N LYS A 511 5.75 5.85 23.31
CA LYS A 511 6.21 6.46 24.55
C LYS A 511 5.25 6.24 25.73
N ARG A 512 3.94 6.13 25.46
CA ARG A 512 2.89 5.95 26.48
C ARG A 512 2.59 4.49 26.78
N PHE A 513 2.52 3.65 25.73
CA PHE A 513 1.94 2.32 25.82
C PHE A 513 2.92 1.17 25.59
N ALA A 514 4.10 1.42 25.04
CA ALA A 514 5.14 0.39 24.96
C ALA A 514 5.98 0.40 26.25
N ARG A 515 5.42 -0.16 27.32
CA ARG A 515 6.04 -0.15 28.65
C ARG A 515 6.39 -1.57 29.14
N PRO A 516 7.41 -1.75 30.00
CA PRO A 516 7.82 -3.06 30.51
C PRO A 516 6.83 -3.72 31.49
N ASP A 517 5.89 -2.96 32.07
CA ASP A 517 4.91 -3.43 33.05
C ASP A 517 3.67 -4.09 32.43
N LEU A 518 3.56 -4.08 31.10
CA LEU A 518 2.45 -4.69 30.37
C LEU A 518 2.82 -6.10 29.93
N SER A 519 2.01 -7.08 30.33
CA SER A 519 2.10 -8.46 29.84
C SER A 519 1.47 -8.63 28.45
N LEU A 520 0.59 -7.71 28.06
CA LEU A 520 -0.11 -7.73 26.78
C LEU A 520 0.86 -7.58 25.59
N ASP A 521 0.70 -8.41 24.55
CA ASP A 521 1.48 -8.28 23.32
C ASP A 521 0.96 -7.11 22.46
N ILE A 522 1.53 -5.92 22.67
CA ILE A 522 1.13 -4.70 21.95
C ILE A 522 2.09 -4.43 20.78
N THR A 523 1.53 -4.14 19.61
CA THR A 523 2.24 -3.64 18.44
C THR A 523 1.75 -2.24 18.11
N ILE A 524 2.64 -1.25 18.06
CA ILE A 524 2.28 0.14 17.73
C ILE A 524 3.09 0.56 16.51
N GLU A 525 2.43 0.68 15.35
CA GLU A 525 3.13 1.02 14.11
C GLU A 525 2.24 1.68 13.04
N THR A 526 2.90 2.13 11.98
CA THR A 526 2.30 2.64 10.75
C THR A 526 1.61 1.56 9.93
N ILE A 527 0.58 1.96 9.17
CA ILE A 527 -0.20 1.06 8.28
C ILE A 527 0.72 0.27 7.33
N ASP A 528 1.77 0.92 6.80
CA ASP A 528 2.72 0.30 5.86
C ASP A 528 3.53 -0.84 6.47
N ARG A 529 3.76 -0.81 7.79
CA ARG A 529 4.62 -1.78 8.49
C ARG A 529 3.86 -2.95 9.11
N ILE A 530 2.53 -2.87 9.16
CA ILE A 530 1.66 -3.91 9.73
C ILE A 530 1.04 -4.84 8.66
N GLN A 531 1.36 -4.65 7.38
CA GLN A 531 0.90 -5.57 6.33
C GLN A 531 1.33 -7.02 6.64
N GLY A 532 0.47 -7.98 6.28
CA GLY A 532 0.64 -9.40 6.62
C GLY A 532 0.27 -9.75 8.07
N MET A 533 0.38 -8.82 9.03
CA MET A 533 0.13 -9.10 10.44
C MET A 533 -1.32 -9.50 10.73
N THR A 534 -1.49 -10.33 11.75
CA THR A 534 -2.77 -10.70 12.35
C THR A 534 -2.68 -10.44 13.85
N VAL A 535 -3.73 -9.86 14.43
CA VAL A 535 -3.86 -9.63 15.88
C VAL A 535 -5.26 -9.98 16.36
N ASP A 536 -5.42 -10.19 17.66
CA ASP A 536 -6.73 -10.51 18.25
C ASP A 536 -7.65 -9.29 18.26
N TYR A 537 -7.08 -8.11 18.55
CA TYR A 537 -7.76 -6.82 18.56
C TYR A 537 -6.93 -5.76 17.84
N ALA A 538 -7.57 -4.89 17.06
CA ALA A 538 -6.87 -3.79 16.38
C ALA A 538 -7.53 -2.44 16.70
N ILE A 539 -6.71 -1.41 16.87
CA ILE A 539 -7.12 -0.01 16.97
C ILE A 539 -6.54 0.73 15.76
N LEU A 540 -7.38 1.39 14.96
CA LEU A 540 -6.94 2.33 13.93
C LEU A 540 -7.16 3.75 14.46
N TYR A 541 -6.07 4.42 14.81
CA TYR A 541 -6.10 5.81 15.26
C TYR A 541 -5.78 6.79 14.12
N ILE A 542 -6.76 7.65 13.81
CA ILE A 542 -6.69 8.70 12.81
C ILE A 542 -6.66 10.05 13.55
N PRO A 543 -5.48 10.64 13.75
CA PRO A 543 -5.39 11.95 14.39
C PRO A 543 -5.95 13.03 13.47
N ALA A 544 -6.19 14.22 14.02
CA ALA A 544 -6.77 15.35 13.28
C ALA A 544 -5.80 16.04 12.30
N ARG A 545 -5.13 15.27 11.45
CA ARG A 545 -4.30 15.78 10.35
C ARG A 545 -4.37 14.86 9.14
N ASN A 546 -4.39 15.46 7.95
CA ASN A 546 -4.26 14.78 6.65
C ASN A 546 -5.03 13.44 6.57
N ALA A 547 -6.34 13.48 6.85
CA ALA A 547 -7.20 12.30 6.85
C ALA A 547 -7.23 11.60 5.48
N ALA A 548 -7.09 12.35 4.39
CA ALA A 548 -7.02 11.80 3.03
C ALA A 548 -5.88 10.78 2.85
N PHE A 549 -4.71 11.03 3.46
CA PHE A 549 -3.61 10.06 3.46
C PHE A 549 -3.91 8.82 4.30
N ALA A 550 -4.57 9.00 5.45
CA ALA A 550 -4.97 7.92 6.35
C ALA A 550 -6.02 6.99 5.75
N LEU A 551 -6.96 7.59 5.02
CA LEU A 551 -8.18 6.99 4.48
C LEU A 551 -8.06 6.69 2.98
N GLU A 552 -6.84 6.68 2.43
CA GLU A 552 -6.61 6.08 1.11
C GLU A 552 -7.06 4.62 1.13
N GLU A 553 -7.71 4.18 0.04
CA GLU A 553 -8.50 2.96 -0.01
C GLU A 553 -7.72 1.71 0.43
N ARG A 554 -6.50 1.54 -0.08
CA ARG A 554 -5.67 0.36 0.22
C ARG A 554 -5.11 0.38 1.63
N ARG A 555 -4.64 1.56 2.09
CA ARG A 555 -4.20 1.76 3.48
C ARG A 555 -5.33 1.44 4.46
N PHE A 556 -6.52 1.95 4.20
CA PHE A 556 -7.69 1.75 5.04
C PHE A 556 -8.12 0.28 5.06
N ASN A 557 -8.17 -0.37 3.90
CA ASN A 557 -8.46 -1.80 3.76
C ASN A 557 -7.43 -2.67 4.52
N VAL A 558 -6.14 -2.37 4.43
CA VAL A 558 -5.11 -3.06 5.22
C VAL A 558 -5.33 -2.85 6.71
N ALA A 559 -5.49 -1.60 7.16
CA ALA A 559 -5.64 -1.28 8.59
C ALA A 559 -6.86 -1.95 9.24
N THR A 560 -7.99 -1.98 8.53
CA THR A 560 -9.27 -2.52 9.05
C THR A 560 -9.38 -4.05 8.98
N SER A 561 -8.43 -4.74 8.35
CA SER A 561 -8.47 -6.19 8.13
C SER A 561 -7.40 -6.99 8.90
N ARG A 562 -6.80 -6.37 9.94
CA ARG A 562 -5.75 -7.01 10.76
C ARG A 562 -6.31 -7.85 11.91
N SER A 563 -7.52 -7.53 12.40
CA SER A 563 -8.09 -8.13 13.59
C SER A 563 -8.78 -9.47 13.34
N LEU A 564 -8.67 -10.38 14.31
CA LEU A 564 -9.45 -11.61 14.39
C LEU A 564 -10.83 -11.38 15.02
N SER A 565 -11.01 -10.35 15.84
CA SER A 565 -12.28 -10.05 16.50
C SER A 565 -12.80 -8.67 16.13
N THR A 566 -12.25 -7.64 16.75
CA THR A 566 -12.75 -6.27 16.63
C THR A 566 -11.68 -5.32 16.10
N THR A 567 -12.07 -4.44 15.20
CA THR A 567 -11.29 -3.24 14.85
C THR A 567 -11.98 -1.99 15.39
N LEU A 568 -11.33 -1.28 16.30
CA LEU A 568 -11.79 -0.01 16.83
C LEU A 568 -11.13 1.14 16.06
N ILE A 569 -11.91 1.87 15.27
CA ILE A 569 -11.48 3.06 14.57
C ILE A 569 -11.71 4.26 15.51
N ILE A 570 -10.64 4.94 15.88
CA ILE A 570 -10.67 6.18 16.67
C ILE A 570 -10.27 7.32 15.75
N SER A 571 -11.18 8.26 15.51
CA SER A 571 -10.89 9.45 14.71
C SER A 571 -11.05 10.71 15.54
N ASP A 572 -10.08 11.61 15.47
CA ASP A 572 -10.23 12.95 16.06
C ASP A 572 -11.10 13.87 15.19
N LEU A 573 -11.21 13.56 13.89
CA LEU A 573 -12.06 14.29 12.95
C LEU A 573 -13.41 13.58 12.79
N PRO A 574 -14.53 14.32 12.77
CA PRO A 574 -15.83 13.72 12.48
C PRO A 574 -15.93 13.34 11.00
N THR A 575 -16.76 12.34 10.69
CA THR A 575 -16.90 11.78 9.33
C THR A 575 -17.27 12.83 8.28
N LYS A 576 -18.03 13.86 8.68
CA LYS A 576 -18.39 15.00 7.82
C LYS A 576 -17.20 15.84 7.32
N ASP A 577 -16.09 15.81 8.05
CA ASP A 577 -14.89 16.61 7.75
C ASP A 577 -13.83 15.75 6.99
N PHE A 578 -14.19 14.54 6.59
CA PHE A 578 -13.38 13.69 5.73
C PHE A 578 -13.44 14.16 4.27
N HIS A 579 -12.61 15.15 3.94
CA HIS A 579 -12.46 15.65 2.58
C HIS A 579 -11.53 14.76 1.74
N SER A 580 -11.86 14.56 0.47
CA SER A 580 -11.05 13.80 -0.51
C SER A 580 -10.82 12.32 -0.15
N VAL A 581 -11.80 11.70 0.51
CA VAL A 581 -11.78 10.27 0.87
C VAL A 581 -12.55 9.45 -0.18
N PRO A 582 -12.05 8.26 -0.57
CA PRO A 582 -12.75 7.39 -1.51
C PRO A 582 -14.19 7.05 -1.08
N PRO A 583 -15.16 6.99 -2.01
CA PRO A 583 -16.56 6.65 -1.68
C PRO A 583 -16.72 5.31 -0.99
N SER A 584 -15.89 4.31 -1.34
CA SER A 584 -15.86 2.99 -0.71
C SER A 584 -15.54 3.07 0.79
N VAL A 585 -14.58 3.91 1.18
CA VAL A 585 -14.17 4.13 2.58
C VAL A 585 -15.24 4.89 3.35
N ILE A 586 -15.85 5.92 2.76
CA ILE A 586 -16.99 6.62 3.39
C ILE A 586 -18.16 5.66 3.60
N ARG A 587 -18.48 4.83 2.61
CA ARG A 587 -19.52 3.81 2.74
C ARG A 587 -19.19 2.83 3.87
N PHE A 588 -17.96 2.33 3.93
CA PHE A 588 -17.50 1.45 4.99
C PHE A 588 -17.72 2.08 6.37
N ILE A 589 -17.23 3.32 6.59
CA ILE A 589 -17.33 4.02 7.88
C ILE A 589 -18.80 4.28 8.24
N ASN A 590 -19.62 4.67 7.27
CA ASN A 590 -21.05 4.91 7.50
C ASN A 590 -21.83 3.64 7.87
N GLU A 591 -21.34 2.46 7.49
CA GLU A 591 -21.94 1.16 7.83
C GLU A 591 -21.36 0.55 9.12
N CYS A 592 -20.28 1.11 9.70
CA CYS A 592 -19.72 0.69 10.99
C CYS A 592 -20.68 0.92 12.17
N ASP A 593 -20.51 0.13 13.24
CA ASP A 593 -21.18 0.37 14.51
C ASP A 593 -20.57 1.60 15.19
N ASP A 594 -21.40 2.56 15.58
CA ASP A 594 -20.92 3.82 16.17
C ASP A 594 -20.87 3.73 17.70
N ILE A 595 -19.81 4.27 18.29
CA ILE A 595 -19.70 4.51 19.73
C ILE A 595 -20.01 5.99 19.99
N ASP A 596 -21.05 6.26 20.78
CA ASP A 596 -21.36 7.63 21.17
C ASP A 596 -20.48 8.13 22.33
N ALA A 597 -20.63 9.42 22.66
CA ALA A 597 -19.88 10.07 23.74
C ALA A 597 -20.12 9.47 25.14
N THR A 598 -21.15 8.63 25.31
CA THR A 598 -21.48 7.93 26.55
C THR A 598 -20.93 6.49 26.59
N GLY A 599 -20.30 6.03 25.51
CA GLY A 599 -19.77 4.67 25.38
C GLY A 599 -20.85 3.64 25.00
N GLN A 600 -22.03 4.09 24.58
CA GLN A 600 -23.07 3.20 24.06
C GLN A 600 -22.81 2.90 22.58
N VAL A 601 -22.93 1.63 22.21
CA VAL A 601 -22.74 1.17 20.83
C VAL A 601 -24.08 1.15 20.10
N HIS A 602 -24.17 1.93 19.03
CA HIS A 602 -25.30 1.97 18.11
C HIS A 602 -25.04 0.99 16.97
N ARG A 603 -25.60 -0.22 17.09
CA ARG A 603 -25.44 -1.27 16.08
C ARG A 603 -26.21 -0.92 14.80
N LYS A 604 -25.51 -0.88 13.67
CA LYS A 604 -26.16 -0.73 12.36
C LYS A 604 -26.59 -2.09 11.83
N ARG A 605 -27.78 -2.14 11.20
CA ARG A 605 -28.26 -3.35 10.51
C ARG A 605 -27.45 -3.55 9.25
N ILE A 606 -26.67 -4.62 9.22
CA ILE A 606 -25.99 -5.08 8.01
C ILE A 606 -27.02 -5.86 7.21
N HIS A 607 -27.37 -5.40 6.01
CA HIS A 607 -28.23 -6.17 5.12
C HIS A 607 -27.47 -7.41 4.63
N GLU A 608 -27.79 -8.57 5.20
CA GLU A 608 -27.42 -9.87 4.65
C GLU A 608 -28.25 -10.10 3.39
N VAL A 609 -27.59 -10.22 2.25
CA VAL A 609 -28.19 -10.82 1.06
C VAL A 609 -27.82 -12.31 1.14
N PRO A 610 -28.79 -13.24 1.21
CA PRO A 610 -28.49 -14.67 1.25
C PRO A 610 -27.67 -15.07 0.02
N LEU A 611 -26.64 -15.89 0.23
CA LEU A 611 -25.93 -16.58 -0.84
C LEU A 611 -26.77 -17.82 -1.21
N ASP A 612 -27.42 -17.80 -2.37
CA ASP A 612 -27.92 -19.03 -2.99
C ASP A 612 -26.69 -19.82 -3.49
N ILE A 613 -26.16 -20.69 -2.63
CA ILE A 613 -25.18 -21.70 -3.00
C ILE A 613 -25.98 -22.86 -3.60
N GLU A 614 -26.38 -22.76 -4.87
CA GLU A 614 -26.79 -23.94 -5.62
C GLU A 614 -25.54 -24.71 -6.05
N SER A 615 -25.43 -25.93 -5.54
CA SER A 615 -24.48 -26.96 -5.94
C SER A 615 -24.46 -27.12 -7.47
N ILE A 616 -23.33 -26.82 -8.10
CA ILE A 616 -23.10 -27.17 -9.51
C ILE A 616 -22.86 -28.68 -9.56
N SER A 617 -23.95 -29.43 -9.67
CA SER A 617 -23.92 -30.80 -10.16
C SER A 617 -23.80 -30.75 -11.68
N THR A 618 -22.82 -31.49 -12.19
CA THR A 618 -22.58 -31.72 -13.61
C THR A 618 -23.82 -32.30 -14.27
N ASN A 619 -24.50 -31.50 -15.11
CA ASN A 619 -25.25 -32.01 -16.25
C ASN A 619 -25.26 -30.95 -17.35
N ALA A 620 -24.49 -31.22 -18.39
CA ALA A 620 -24.56 -30.50 -19.65
C ALA A 620 -25.96 -30.68 -20.24
N SER A 621 -26.75 -29.61 -20.26
CA SER A 621 -27.85 -29.46 -21.20
C SER A 621 -27.91 -28.02 -21.69
N THR A 622 -27.77 -27.88 -23.00
CA THR A 622 -27.85 -26.64 -23.75
C THR A 622 -29.24 -26.01 -23.58
N VAL A 623 -29.33 -24.93 -22.80
CA VAL A 623 -30.47 -24.02 -22.83
C VAL A 623 -29.95 -22.58 -22.88
N LYS A 624 -30.17 -21.91 -24.02
CA LYS A 624 -29.96 -20.46 -24.16
C LYS A 624 -30.97 -19.74 -23.26
N PRO A 625 -30.56 -18.86 -22.33
CA PRO A 625 -31.50 -18.08 -21.57
C PRO A 625 -31.88 -16.81 -22.36
N THR A 626 -33.09 -16.80 -22.88
CA THR A 626 -33.76 -15.58 -23.36
C THR A 626 -34.18 -14.77 -22.13
N ILE A 627 -33.49 -13.67 -21.85
CA ILE A 627 -33.86 -12.73 -20.78
C ILE A 627 -35.09 -11.95 -21.25
N SER A 628 -36.26 -12.20 -20.67
CA SER A 628 -37.46 -11.37 -20.85
C SER A 628 -37.51 -10.28 -19.78
N VAL A 629 -37.34 -9.02 -20.19
CA VAL A 629 -37.47 -7.83 -19.35
C VAL A 629 -38.95 -7.55 -19.08
N LYS A 630 -39.36 -7.50 -17.82
CA LYS A 630 -40.71 -7.06 -17.42
C LYS A 630 -40.67 -5.56 -17.12
N VAL A 631 -41.15 -4.74 -18.06
CA VAL A 631 -41.23 -3.28 -17.91
C VAL A 631 -42.36 -2.94 -16.93
N VAL A 632 -42.02 -2.46 -15.73
CA VAL A 632 -42.99 -2.11 -14.67
C VAL A 632 -43.53 -0.67 -14.83
N GLY A 633 -43.12 0.04 -15.88
CA GLY A 633 -43.57 1.38 -16.23
C GLY A 633 -42.52 2.13 -17.04
N LYS A 634 -42.95 3.08 -17.88
CA LYS A 634 -42.06 4.01 -18.55
C LYS A 634 -42.05 5.33 -17.77
N ILE A 635 -40.88 5.73 -17.26
CA ILE A 635 -40.66 7.10 -16.82
C ILE A 635 -40.40 7.92 -18.07
N ASP A 636 -41.28 8.87 -18.34
CA ASP A 636 -41.11 9.82 -19.42
C ASP A 636 -40.20 10.96 -18.93
N LEU A 637 -38.91 10.85 -19.24
CA LEU A 637 -37.88 11.84 -18.85
C LEU A 637 -38.18 13.23 -19.42
N SER A 638 -38.97 13.33 -20.51
CA SER A 638 -39.37 14.62 -21.10
C SER A 638 -40.25 15.46 -20.18
N LYS A 639 -40.86 14.85 -19.13
CA LYS A 639 -41.67 15.55 -18.12
C LYS A 639 -40.83 16.19 -17.00
N PHE A 640 -39.55 15.87 -16.92
CA PHE A 640 -38.62 16.38 -15.90
C PHE A 640 -37.54 17.30 -16.47
N GLU A 641 -37.46 17.42 -17.81
CA GLU A 641 -36.56 18.37 -18.47
C GLU A 641 -37.16 19.77 -18.46
N CYS A 642 -36.51 20.69 -17.73
CA CYS A 642 -36.86 22.10 -17.76
C CYS A 642 -36.41 22.69 -19.12
N PRO A 643 -37.27 23.41 -19.88
CA PRO A 643 -36.87 23.96 -21.18
C PRO A 643 -35.69 24.93 -21.03
N LYS A 644 -34.57 24.61 -21.67
CA LYS A 644 -33.35 25.44 -21.66
C LYS A 644 -33.58 26.68 -22.52
N LYS A 645 -33.96 27.79 -21.89
CA LYS A 645 -34.36 29.07 -22.54
C LYS A 645 -33.26 29.70 -23.42
N GLU A 646 -32.00 29.35 -23.19
CA GLU A 646 -30.84 29.84 -23.94
C GLU A 646 -30.61 29.13 -25.28
N LEU A 647 -31.32 28.01 -25.53
CA LEU A 647 -31.16 27.27 -26.78
C LEU A 647 -32.05 27.83 -27.88
N ALA A 648 -31.48 28.01 -29.06
CA ALA A 648 -32.20 28.34 -30.27
C ALA A 648 -32.53 27.06 -31.04
N ALA A 649 -33.82 26.80 -31.32
CA ALA A 649 -34.27 25.61 -32.04
C ALA A 649 -33.83 25.56 -33.52
N ASN A 650 -33.60 26.73 -34.13
CA ASN A 650 -33.31 26.88 -35.57
C ASN A 650 -31.84 27.25 -35.86
N LYS A 651 -30.95 27.17 -34.86
CA LYS A 651 -29.51 27.51 -35.01
C LYS A 651 -28.65 26.46 -34.32
N LYS A 652 -27.38 26.33 -34.73
CA LYS A 652 -26.43 25.47 -34.01
C LYS A 652 -26.05 26.14 -32.69
N ASN A 653 -26.12 25.39 -31.59
CA ASN A 653 -25.86 25.90 -30.25
C ASN A 653 -24.45 25.54 -29.81
N TYR A 654 -23.67 26.52 -29.38
CA TYR A 654 -22.29 26.33 -28.90
C TYR A 654 -22.15 26.84 -27.48
N TYR A 655 -21.42 26.12 -26.63
CA TYR A 655 -21.07 26.60 -25.30
C TYR A 655 -19.67 27.19 -25.29
N ILE A 656 -19.54 28.42 -24.81
CA ILE A 656 -18.25 29.09 -24.62
C ILE A 656 -18.02 29.20 -23.13
N ILE A 657 -16.91 28.66 -22.64
CA ILE A 657 -16.66 28.52 -21.21
C ILE A 657 -15.58 29.50 -20.77
N ASP A 658 -15.92 30.31 -19.78
CA ASP A 658 -15.03 31.26 -19.14
C ASP A 658 -14.04 30.56 -18.17
N THR A 659 -12.86 31.14 -17.98
CA THR A 659 -11.78 30.62 -17.13
C THR A 659 -12.24 30.35 -15.70
N ASN A 660 -13.02 31.27 -15.10
CA ASN A 660 -13.50 31.13 -13.72
C ASN A 660 -14.38 29.89 -13.53
N VAL A 661 -15.08 29.44 -14.58
CA VAL A 661 -15.94 28.26 -14.51
C VAL A 661 -15.13 26.99 -14.32
N PHE A 662 -13.94 26.90 -14.94
CA PHE A 662 -13.02 25.79 -14.75
C PHE A 662 -12.38 25.76 -13.37
N VAL A 663 -12.18 26.93 -12.75
CA VAL A 663 -11.65 27.03 -11.39
C VAL A 663 -12.65 26.49 -10.35
N ASP A 664 -13.95 26.72 -10.56
CA ASP A 664 -14.99 26.26 -9.64
C ASP A 664 -15.55 24.86 -9.99
N CYS A 665 -15.53 24.48 -11.27
CA CYS A 665 -16.05 23.23 -11.78
C CYS A 665 -15.12 22.67 -12.87
N PRO A 666 -14.02 21.98 -12.50
CA PRO A 666 -13.03 21.53 -13.48
C PRO A 666 -13.59 20.56 -14.52
N ASP A 667 -14.61 19.79 -14.16
CA ASP A 667 -15.29 18.78 -14.98
C ASP A 667 -16.46 19.35 -15.81
N VAL A 668 -16.58 20.68 -15.92
CA VAL A 668 -17.74 21.35 -16.54
C VAL A 668 -18.02 20.88 -17.98
N ILE A 669 -16.99 20.54 -18.76
CA ILE A 669 -17.16 20.07 -20.14
C ILE A 669 -17.96 18.77 -20.19
N SER A 670 -17.68 17.83 -19.28
CA SER A 670 -18.40 16.55 -19.21
C SER A 670 -19.89 16.70 -18.85
N LYS A 671 -20.27 17.88 -18.33
CA LYS A 671 -21.64 18.23 -17.94
C LYS A 671 -22.39 18.96 -19.06
N VAL A 672 -21.71 19.39 -20.12
CA VAL A 672 -22.35 19.90 -21.33
C VAL A 672 -22.88 18.70 -22.13
N ASP A 673 -24.14 18.80 -22.55
CA ASP A 673 -24.78 17.76 -23.38
C ASP A 673 -23.96 17.55 -24.66
N LYS A 674 -23.60 16.29 -24.95
CA LYS A 674 -22.65 15.92 -26.00
C LYS A 674 -23.02 16.40 -27.40
N LYS A 675 -24.29 16.73 -27.63
CA LYS A 675 -24.77 17.28 -28.91
C LYS A 675 -24.42 18.75 -29.15
N TYR A 676 -23.97 19.48 -28.12
CA TYR A 676 -23.56 20.89 -28.24
C TYR A 676 -22.04 21.00 -28.15
N PRO A 677 -21.34 21.47 -29.20
CA PRO A 677 -19.90 21.63 -29.14
C PRO A 677 -19.49 22.73 -28.15
N VAL A 678 -18.32 22.56 -27.55
CA VAL A 678 -17.72 23.53 -26.63
C VAL A 678 -16.60 24.28 -27.35
N ILE A 679 -16.67 25.61 -27.33
CA ILE A 679 -15.63 26.48 -27.89
C ILE A 679 -14.80 27.03 -26.74
N LEU A 680 -13.49 26.88 -26.83
CA LEU A 680 -12.54 27.40 -25.85
C LEU A 680 -11.61 28.41 -26.48
N SER A 681 -11.59 29.61 -25.89
CA SER A 681 -10.62 30.62 -26.26
C SER A 681 -9.22 30.17 -25.84
N ALA A 682 -8.23 30.36 -26.71
CA ALA A 682 -6.81 30.18 -26.35
C ALA A 682 -6.39 31.03 -25.13
N LYS A 683 -7.14 32.10 -24.85
CA LYS A 683 -6.93 32.91 -23.64
C LYS A 683 -7.29 32.15 -22.36
N VAL A 684 -8.32 31.32 -22.37
CA VAL A 684 -8.75 30.51 -21.21
C VAL A 684 -7.67 29.49 -20.85
N THR A 685 -7.06 28.85 -21.86
CA THR A 685 -5.95 27.91 -21.63
C THR A 685 -4.70 28.61 -21.08
N ASP A 686 -4.38 29.81 -21.58
CA ASP A 686 -3.26 30.63 -21.09
C ASP A 686 -3.47 31.09 -19.64
N GLU A 687 -4.71 31.43 -19.27
CA GLU A 687 -5.06 31.87 -17.92
C GLU A 687 -5.06 30.74 -16.90
N LEU A 688 -5.60 29.56 -17.26
CA LEU A 688 -5.55 28.38 -16.38
C LEU A 688 -4.13 27.97 -16.04
N ASP A 689 -3.17 28.17 -16.96
CA ASP A 689 -1.77 27.87 -16.70
C ASP A 689 -1.11 28.92 -15.79
N LYS A 690 -1.40 30.20 -16.00
CA LYS A 690 -0.85 31.32 -15.21
C LYS A 690 -1.45 31.47 -13.81
N MET A 691 -2.71 31.10 -13.62
CA MET A 691 -3.41 31.24 -12.33
C MET A 691 -2.91 30.28 -11.24
N LYS A 692 -2.14 29.24 -11.60
CA LYS A 692 -1.55 28.25 -10.68
C LYS A 692 -0.67 28.84 -9.56
N ILE A 693 -0.19 30.08 -9.73
CA ILE A 693 0.76 30.71 -8.81
C ILE A 693 0.07 31.62 -7.78
N LYS A 694 -1.16 32.09 -8.08
CA LYS A 694 -1.84 33.15 -7.30
C LYS A 694 -3.09 32.70 -6.54
N LEU A 695 -3.52 31.45 -6.73
CA LEU A 695 -4.75 30.89 -6.14
C LEU A 695 -4.45 30.07 -4.87
N ASP A 696 -5.47 29.93 -4.01
CA ASP A 696 -5.43 29.00 -2.88
C ASP A 696 -5.21 27.54 -3.36
N GLU A 697 -4.76 26.66 -2.46
CA GLU A 697 -4.38 25.28 -2.83
C GLU A 697 -5.52 24.49 -3.49
N GLN A 698 -6.79 24.79 -3.14
CA GLN A 698 -7.95 24.08 -3.69
C GLN A 698 -8.26 24.54 -5.11
N LYS A 699 -8.28 25.85 -5.36
CA LYS A 699 -8.51 26.44 -6.69
C LYS A 699 -7.35 26.15 -7.64
N LYS A 700 -6.12 26.05 -7.13
CA LYS A 700 -4.96 25.60 -7.89
C LYS A 700 -5.13 24.16 -8.39
N LYS A 701 -5.54 23.23 -7.52
CA LYS A 701 -5.83 21.84 -7.90
C LYS A 701 -6.97 21.74 -8.91
N ASN A 702 -8.00 22.58 -8.78
CA ASN A 702 -9.08 22.62 -9.76
C ASN A 702 -8.60 23.10 -11.13
N ALA A 703 -7.79 24.15 -11.21
CA ALA A 703 -7.20 24.61 -12.48
C ALA A 703 -6.29 23.53 -13.13
N GLU A 704 -5.51 22.80 -12.33
CA GLU A 704 -4.70 21.67 -12.79
C GLU A 704 -5.57 20.51 -13.31
N LYS A 705 -6.65 20.18 -12.59
CA LYS A 705 -7.62 19.16 -13.01
C LYS A 705 -8.34 19.55 -14.29
N ALA A 706 -8.74 20.81 -14.45
CA ALA A 706 -9.36 21.33 -15.67
C ALA A 706 -8.42 21.18 -16.88
N LEU A 707 -7.15 21.57 -16.75
CA LEU A 707 -6.14 21.39 -17.81
C LEU A 707 -5.90 19.91 -18.13
N TRP A 708 -5.85 19.05 -17.13
CA TRP A 708 -5.72 17.60 -17.33
C TRP A 708 -6.94 17.04 -18.09
N GLN A 709 -8.17 17.47 -17.76
CA GLN A 709 -9.37 17.04 -18.46
C GLN A 709 -9.42 17.56 -19.89
N LEU A 710 -9.05 18.82 -20.13
CA LEU A 710 -8.94 19.39 -21.48
C LEU A 710 -7.99 18.61 -22.38
N ASN A 711 -6.85 18.14 -21.84
CA ASN A 711 -5.87 17.37 -22.62
C ASN A 711 -6.30 15.90 -22.87
N ASN A 712 -7.25 15.38 -22.10
CA ASN A 712 -7.67 13.98 -22.15
C ASN A 712 -9.12 13.77 -22.63
N GLU A 713 -9.89 14.84 -22.85
CA GLU A 713 -11.24 14.77 -23.36
C GLU A 713 -11.23 14.34 -24.84
N LYS A 714 -11.83 13.18 -25.11
CA LYS A 714 -11.92 12.57 -26.46
C LYS A 714 -13.37 12.33 -26.89
N ALA A 715 -14.33 12.47 -25.98
CA ALA A 715 -15.73 12.11 -26.20
C ALA A 715 -16.63 13.33 -26.51
N HIS A 716 -16.12 14.55 -26.34
CA HIS A 716 -16.84 15.79 -26.58
C HIS A 716 -16.15 16.63 -27.66
N GLU A 717 -16.93 17.29 -28.52
CA GLU A 717 -16.40 18.15 -29.59
C GLU A 717 -15.93 19.48 -28.99
N ILE A 718 -14.61 19.65 -28.85
CA ILE A 718 -13.98 20.87 -28.38
C ILE A 718 -13.33 21.60 -29.55
N ILE A 719 -13.71 22.86 -29.74
CA ILE A 719 -13.16 23.75 -30.77
C ILE A 719 -12.28 24.79 -30.07
N TYR A 720 -10.99 24.80 -30.38
CA TYR A 720 -10.06 25.81 -29.86
C TYR A 720 -10.00 27.00 -30.80
N GLU A 721 -10.22 28.20 -30.26
CA GLU A 721 -10.32 29.43 -31.03
C GLU A 721 -9.40 30.54 -30.51
N PHE A 722 -8.78 31.27 -31.43
CA PHE A 722 -8.05 32.48 -31.10
C PHE A 722 -9.00 33.67 -31.02
N ALA A 723 -8.73 34.61 -30.11
CA ALA A 723 -9.49 35.85 -30.03
C ALA A 723 -9.34 36.69 -31.31
N ASP A 724 -10.42 37.29 -31.80
CA ASP A 724 -10.41 38.25 -32.90
C ASP A 724 -10.92 39.60 -32.43
N THR A 725 -10.00 40.42 -31.93
CA THR A 725 -10.30 41.71 -31.31
C THR A 725 -10.77 42.77 -32.31
N SER A 726 -10.75 42.49 -33.62
CA SER A 726 -11.35 43.36 -34.64
C SER A 726 -12.89 43.36 -34.58
N LEU A 727 -13.49 42.29 -34.03
CA LEU A 727 -14.94 42.16 -33.85
C LEU A 727 -15.49 42.98 -32.68
N LEU A 728 -14.62 43.54 -31.83
CA LEU A 728 -15.00 44.36 -30.68
C LEU A 728 -15.10 45.85 -31.07
N PRO A 729 -16.11 46.59 -30.58
CA PRO A 729 -16.20 48.05 -30.72
C PRO A 729 -15.00 48.77 -30.10
N GLU A 730 -14.72 50.00 -30.55
CA GLU A 730 -13.61 50.81 -30.04
C GLU A 730 -13.72 51.13 -28.54
N ASP A 731 -14.94 51.18 -28.00
CA ASP A 731 -15.21 51.44 -26.58
C ASP A 731 -14.79 50.28 -25.64
N PHE A 732 -14.44 49.11 -26.19
CA PHE A 732 -14.03 47.95 -25.41
C PHE A 732 -12.51 47.83 -25.37
N ASP A 733 -11.95 47.62 -24.17
CA ASP A 733 -10.51 47.34 -24.02
C ASP A 733 -10.14 46.01 -24.71
N LYS A 734 -9.48 46.10 -25.87
CA LYS A 734 -9.05 44.94 -26.67
C LYS A 734 -7.98 44.07 -25.99
N ARG A 735 -7.40 44.53 -24.87
CA ARG A 735 -6.40 43.77 -24.08
C ARG A 735 -7.01 43.01 -22.90
N SER A 736 -8.27 43.30 -22.56
CA SER A 736 -8.97 42.63 -21.46
C SER A 736 -9.24 41.16 -21.80
N PRO A 737 -8.89 40.19 -20.93
CA PRO A 737 -9.16 38.76 -21.19
C PRO A 737 -10.63 38.43 -21.42
N ASP A 738 -11.54 39.01 -20.63
CA ASP A 738 -12.99 38.89 -20.82
C ASP A 738 -13.40 39.30 -22.22
N ASN A 739 -12.83 40.39 -22.74
CA ASN A 739 -13.13 40.90 -24.07
C ASN A 739 -12.52 39.99 -25.16
N MET A 740 -11.36 39.39 -24.90
CA MET A 740 -10.78 38.37 -25.77
C MET A 740 -11.66 37.12 -25.85
N ILE A 741 -12.24 36.67 -24.73
CA ILE A 741 -13.20 35.55 -24.70
C ILE A 741 -14.51 35.94 -25.40
N LEU A 742 -15.02 37.16 -25.17
CA LEU A 742 -16.21 37.70 -25.84
C LEU A 742 -16.02 37.77 -27.37
N SER A 743 -14.83 38.14 -27.83
CA SER A 743 -14.53 38.19 -29.27
C SER A 743 -14.65 36.83 -29.95
N VAL A 744 -14.36 35.74 -29.24
CA VAL A 744 -14.58 34.37 -29.73
C VAL A 744 -16.08 34.10 -29.87
N ALA A 745 -16.90 34.56 -28.92
CA ALA A 745 -18.35 34.44 -29.04
C ALA A 745 -18.93 35.20 -30.25
N LEU A 746 -18.38 36.37 -30.55
CA LEU A 746 -18.81 37.19 -31.69
C LEU A 746 -18.52 36.54 -33.05
N LYS A 747 -17.49 35.69 -33.17
CA LYS A 747 -17.22 34.91 -34.39
C LYS A 747 -18.38 33.98 -34.75
N TYR A 748 -19.11 33.49 -33.75
CA TYR A 748 -20.18 32.51 -33.90
C TYR A 748 -21.57 33.15 -33.80
N ARG A 749 -21.69 34.48 -33.93
CA ARG A 749 -22.96 35.23 -33.78
C ARG A 749 -24.05 34.85 -34.78
N GLU A 750 -23.68 34.31 -35.94
CA GLU A 750 -24.64 33.85 -36.95
C GLU A 750 -25.38 32.58 -36.46
N ASP A 751 -24.72 31.79 -35.61
CA ASP A 751 -25.26 30.66 -34.87
C ASP A 751 -25.83 31.11 -33.50
N ASN A 752 -25.90 30.21 -32.49
CA ASN A 752 -26.28 30.56 -31.12
C ASN A 752 -25.14 30.25 -30.13
N PRO A 753 -24.22 31.21 -29.90
CA PRO A 753 -23.19 31.08 -28.88
C PRO A 753 -23.79 31.36 -27.49
N ILE A 754 -23.49 30.48 -26.54
CA ILE A 754 -23.96 30.53 -25.16
C ILE A 754 -22.74 30.66 -24.26
N MET A 755 -22.60 31.80 -23.60
CA MET A 755 -21.51 32.06 -22.66
C MET A 755 -21.82 31.46 -21.29
N LEU A 756 -21.04 30.47 -20.87
CA LEU A 756 -21.05 29.93 -19.52
C LEU A 756 -20.02 30.69 -18.69
N THR A 757 -20.50 31.59 -17.83
CA THR A 757 -19.67 32.43 -16.96
C THR A 757 -20.41 32.81 -15.67
N SER A 758 -19.69 32.86 -14.56
CA SER A 758 -20.20 33.39 -13.29
C SER A 758 -19.86 34.88 -13.08
N ASP A 759 -19.15 35.51 -14.02
CA ASP A 759 -18.77 36.93 -13.93
C ASP A 759 -19.90 37.86 -14.40
N ASN A 760 -20.34 38.76 -13.52
CA ASN A 760 -21.44 39.68 -13.82
C ASN A 760 -21.08 40.69 -14.92
N GLY A 761 -19.81 41.10 -15.02
CA GLY A 761 -19.32 42.02 -16.03
C GLY A 761 -19.33 41.39 -17.41
N LEU A 762 -18.82 40.16 -17.56
CA LEU A 762 -18.85 39.43 -18.83
C LEU A 762 -20.29 39.10 -19.26
N GLN A 763 -21.18 38.78 -18.32
CA GLN A 763 -22.61 38.58 -18.63
C GLN A 763 -23.26 39.86 -19.20
N LEU A 764 -22.97 41.03 -18.59
CA LEU A 764 -23.50 42.30 -19.07
C LEU A 764 -22.97 42.63 -20.47
N LYS A 765 -21.68 42.38 -20.71
CA LYS A 765 -21.06 42.57 -22.04
C LYS A 765 -21.68 41.65 -23.10
N CYS A 766 -21.89 40.37 -22.80
CA CYS A 766 -22.58 39.45 -23.71
C CYS A 766 -23.99 39.93 -24.06
N LYS A 767 -24.71 40.48 -23.07
CA LYS A 767 -26.06 41.04 -23.28
C LYS A 767 -26.07 42.22 -24.26
N ILE A 768 -25.03 43.05 -24.29
CA ILE A 768 -24.89 44.16 -25.26
C ILE A 768 -24.88 43.63 -26.70
N PHE A 769 -24.29 42.45 -26.93
CA PHE A 769 -24.20 41.82 -28.25
C PHE A 769 -25.29 40.77 -28.51
N ASN A 770 -26.35 40.72 -27.69
CA ASN A 770 -27.42 39.72 -27.77
C ASN A 770 -26.92 38.25 -27.72
N ILE A 771 -25.82 38.00 -27.00
CA ILE A 771 -25.28 36.65 -26.76
C ILE A 771 -25.93 36.08 -25.50
N ALA A 772 -26.45 34.85 -25.58
CA ALA A 772 -27.06 34.18 -24.44
C ALA A 772 -26.01 33.85 -23.37
N THR A 773 -26.37 34.00 -22.09
CA THR A 773 -25.49 33.68 -20.96
C THR A 773 -26.15 32.72 -19.99
N VAL A 774 -25.34 31.88 -19.36
CA VAL A 774 -25.77 31.00 -18.27
C VAL A 774 -24.69 31.00 -17.18
N SER A 775 -25.10 31.14 -15.93
CA SER A 775 -24.18 31.05 -14.79
C SER A 775 -23.92 29.60 -14.41
N LEU A 776 -22.75 29.29 -13.85
CA LEU A 776 -22.41 27.94 -13.42
C LEU A 776 -23.46 27.37 -12.44
N ARG A 777 -23.95 28.19 -11.50
CA ARG A 777 -24.99 27.78 -10.56
C ARG A 777 -26.31 27.40 -11.25
N ASN A 778 -26.71 28.14 -12.29
CA ASN A 778 -27.93 27.84 -13.04
C ASN A 778 -27.74 26.67 -13.99
N PHE A 779 -26.54 26.51 -14.53
CA PHE A 779 -26.16 25.39 -15.37
C PHE A 779 -26.21 24.06 -14.62
N LEU A 780 -25.66 24.00 -13.39
CA LEU A 780 -25.62 22.78 -12.56
C LEU A 780 -26.96 22.42 -11.90
N LYS A 781 -27.91 23.35 -11.83
CA LYS A 781 -29.26 23.11 -11.28
C LYS A 781 -30.20 22.44 -12.30
N ARG A 782 -29.78 22.38 -13.56
CA ARG A 782 -30.51 21.83 -14.70
C ARG A 782 -29.89 20.51 -15.09
#